data_AF-A0A7Z2XBG1-F1
#
_entry.id   AF-A0A7Z2XBG1-F1
#
_cell.length_a   1.000
_cell.length_b   1.000
_cell.length_c   1.000
_cell.angle_alpha   90.00
_cell.angle_beta   90.00
_cell.angle_gamma   90.00
#
_symmetry.space_group_name_H-M   'P 1'
#
loop_
_entity.id
_entity.type
_entity.pdbx_description
1 polymer ?
#
loop_
_entity_poly.entity_id
_entity_poly.type
_entity_poly.pdbx_seq_one_letter_code
_entity_poly.pdbx_strand_id
1 'polypeptide(L)'
;MNAVNSLHLPLATNLPLAPVTTSDTIASPPGSTGATTTSAVNTPQALQQALGDQGNRHNLAQALYTVAQGLPKNADEQAVLAALKNQQMDIHPASSYPQETPQASRRSVSLEAFITQSRLALPKTQNHCVYLADAVAQKALQHPLGNFGGGLSWPIPLSVEDQSKVGTLVDKNTADLPGLPLQDIRKGTLGYLLSSTPLSTAELQDPAKALEKLVASPAAQALGQAIQTQLNGIPTANSVTDYVLAAINIGLDVDSMSVAQRNSAAGFDLAKAQHWGKPASSIVNNLSLHLVSEGKATNATAKLATHLLLARTAPQFLVKDIPASTVYGSQAWANFCIAVAKVEAEVPGTAANMTFAQVMKAAGGSDAAAPESAQKAALVDWAVANGIVPKIDDDTYTPAQLETVRTAFNQQQSERLDASDLLSTPIPSRKEIALAKLKQQFGDKVPFEEKLLRLDEPGTPYAEPLYNPNRRPAGLHSMLDIAMMELGDAKWKTTDERIPIDAINAPLKFEVNKTFNDQFKTAIESRQKGIGTTIKHLIAQLPLADRQNLEHGKLEFFQKKTYALGLDFTSKTLHDKDNNLLVKATGVNGESVYEIDIKKGAITAVSASALTRTKERQANKVEKIELFTPSKTSESDLSQTPQGGSSTVPSSFSSTRTQSIADVFVEHLDIDSDDVVKHARGASTLDKQKEHEWKVADFFLNLVPLRSAIVNFQNGNYLDGATDLAMDVFGFVTAGVGTAAKVAKVSATTASTTAKAAKMAKIIGVGTINAFNPAGGVGDLLVGAGRVAVGGAKAAARGLGSAGKAGLSLVSDTINKARGASGSYDLLKAANKEYGAAALGSFKVANRNIEGAAIFQNGNWYHYDLVKQQPFGSPIQNFTPINGRLGSPIGAGAPMGPRHEGFQKNLDSARESHNRAAFDQGYEHGHVTNLPDYYPNINYDGLVELVSKPNRLPEEIGILAKEIKLKSMEGAKYASQLLNNDVKAPGVQLIPASQAHYLAHVDPASRGECAALANAMAMAIGNGKEDLLLNNLYRAANVPTTTEAQKFIKTLRSFQEVVGNKKTFHLDQPIRKLSVADIIENLTNSPTSKTLRIGEKDHGLIAGIKVEAGKTEWFFYDPNAGLVKFQTLQSMQEGIELTLSSGLSAATRKPYGSTRGAVEYNVSEFHNGDVVFDNVDDLALAHLVFTPL
;
A
#
# COMPACT_ATOMS: atom_id res chain seq x y z
N MET A 1 60.92 36.91 -26.40
CA MET A 1 62.21 37.65 -26.35
C MET A 1 62.21 38.51 -25.10
N ASN A 2 63.34 38.50 -24.38
CA ASN A 2 63.80 39.38 -23.28
C ASN A 2 62.87 39.70 -22.07
N ALA A 3 63.34 39.74 -20.81
CA ALA A 3 64.48 39.12 -20.10
C ALA A 3 64.42 39.52 -18.59
N VAL A 4 65.29 38.92 -17.73
CA VAL A 4 65.61 39.32 -16.31
C VAL A 4 64.49 39.02 -15.29
N ASN A 5 64.68 38.46 -14.08
CA ASN A 5 65.77 37.70 -13.42
C ASN A 5 65.17 36.91 -12.20
N SER A 6 65.87 36.09 -11.38
CA SER A 6 66.89 35.03 -11.62
C SER A 6 67.41 34.45 -10.27
N LEU A 7 67.28 33.12 -10.07
CA LEU A 7 68.20 32.22 -9.31
C LEU A 7 68.29 32.38 -7.75
N HIS A 8 68.47 31.35 -6.91
CA HIS A 8 68.50 29.88 -7.13
C HIS A 8 68.17 29.01 -5.88
N LEU A 9 68.17 27.68 -6.11
CA LEU A 9 67.90 26.48 -5.27
C LEU A 9 69.08 26.12 -4.30
N PRO A 10 69.18 24.97 -3.54
CA PRO A 10 68.45 23.68 -3.66
C PRO A 10 68.16 22.75 -2.43
N LEU A 11 67.20 21.82 -2.64
CA LEU A 11 67.09 20.39 -2.21
C LEU A 11 67.28 19.92 -0.73
N ALA A 12 66.89 18.65 -0.47
CA ALA A 12 66.81 17.99 0.84
C ALA A 12 67.30 16.52 0.81
N THR A 13 67.57 15.89 1.97
CA THR A 13 67.41 14.43 2.19
C THR A 13 67.59 13.96 3.66
N ASN A 14 66.94 12.84 3.98
CA ASN A 14 67.23 11.84 5.04
C ASN A 14 66.85 12.05 6.53
N LEU A 15 66.58 10.88 7.15
CA LEU A 15 66.11 10.54 8.51
C LEU A 15 67.20 9.71 9.23
N PRO A 16 67.01 9.15 10.46
CA PRO A 16 66.15 9.49 11.62
C PRO A 16 66.94 9.60 12.96
N LEU A 17 66.27 9.93 14.09
CA LEU A 17 66.36 9.21 15.40
C LEU A 17 65.53 9.91 16.50
N ALA A 18 65.20 9.18 17.57
CA ALA A 18 64.53 9.65 18.81
C ALA A 18 65.43 9.27 20.03
N PRO A 19 65.29 9.85 21.25
CA PRO A 19 64.08 9.73 22.09
C PRO A 19 63.69 10.90 23.05
N VAL A 20 62.38 11.00 23.34
CA VAL A 20 61.65 11.17 24.62
C VAL A 20 62.21 12.05 25.79
N THR A 21 61.28 12.66 26.56
CA THR A 21 61.41 13.42 27.85
C THR A 21 61.81 14.90 27.73
N THR A 22 61.21 15.87 28.45
CA THR A 22 60.06 15.84 29.40
C THR A 22 59.29 17.18 29.42
N SER A 23 58.12 17.16 30.08
CA SER A 23 57.28 18.26 30.58
C SER A 23 57.99 19.60 30.88
N ASP A 24 57.37 20.77 30.71
CA ASP A 24 56.16 21.19 31.43
C ASP A 24 55.22 22.15 30.66
N THR A 25 53.96 22.22 31.13
CA THR A 25 52.89 23.02 30.54
C THR A 25 52.56 24.27 31.35
N ILE A 26 52.40 25.41 30.67
CA ILE A 26 51.60 26.55 31.14
C ILE A 26 50.52 26.80 30.08
N ALA A 27 49.27 26.89 30.53
CA ALA A 27 48.10 26.83 29.65
C ALA A 27 47.59 28.22 29.22
N SER A 28 46.96 28.24 28.03
CA SER A 28 46.06 29.30 27.57
C SER A 28 44.66 28.71 27.34
N PRO A 29 43.58 29.49 27.52
CA PRO A 29 42.23 28.94 27.66
C PRO A 29 41.65 28.35 26.36
N PRO A 30 40.75 27.36 26.45
CA PRO A 30 40.12 26.74 25.28
C PRO A 30 39.10 27.69 24.62
N GLY A 31 39.32 28.01 23.35
CA GLY A 31 38.31 28.66 22.51
C GLY A 31 37.16 27.69 22.20
N SER A 32 35.93 28.05 22.58
CA SER A 32 34.74 27.19 22.44
C SER A 32 34.16 27.17 21.02
N THR A 33 34.91 26.65 20.04
CA THR A 33 34.36 26.31 18.72
C THR A 33 34.06 24.82 18.64
N GLY A 34 32.89 24.44 19.17
CA GLY A 34 32.29 23.10 19.03
C GLY A 34 31.81 22.81 17.59
N ALA A 35 32.67 23.05 16.60
CA ALA A 35 32.43 22.63 15.23
C ALA A 35 32.64 21.12 15.15
N THR A 36 31.57 20.34 15.34
CA THR A 36 31.58 18.89 15.15
C THR A 36 31.92 18.60 13.68
N THR A 37 33.20 18.34 13.40
CA THR A 37 33.68 17.94 12.08
C THR A 37 33.13 16.56 11.77
N THR A 38 31.97 16.54 11.10
CA THR A 38 31.30 15.33 10.61
C THR A 38 32.30 14.50 9.82
N SER A 39 32.78 13.42 10.43
CA SER A 39 33.80 12.57 9.85
C SER A 39 33.26 11.99 8.54
N ALA A 40 34.02 12.12 7.45
CA ALA A 40 33.57 11.73 6.12
C ALA A 40 33.14 10.26 6.12
N VAL A 41 31.82 10.00 6.03
CA VAL A 41 31.28 8.66 6.25
C VAL A 41 31.60 7.79 5.05
N ASN A 42 32.34 6.70 5.30
CA ASN A 42 32.82 5.77 4.28
C ASN A 42 31.65 4.97 3.70
N THR A 43 30.96 5.53 2.71
CA THR A 43 29.69 5.01 2.15
C THR A 43 29.78 3.53 1.69
N PRO A 44 30.87 3.06 1.01
CA PRO A 44 31.01 1.63 0.70
C PRO A 44 31.06 0.71 1.92
N GLN A 45 31.66 1.16 3.02
CA GLN A 45 31.73 0.42 4.28
C GLN A 45 30.36 0.37 4.97
N ALA A 46 29.59 1.46 4.93
CA ALA A 46 28.22 1.49 5.45
C ALA A 46 27.30 0.50 4.69
N LEU A 47 27.42 0.45 3.36
CA LEU A 47 26.71 -0.54 2.54
C LEU A 47 27.14 -1.98 2.87
N GLN A 48 28.44 -2.25 2.96
CA GLN A 48 28.97 -3.58 3.29
C GLN A 48 28.50 -4.05 4.69
N GLN A 49 28.40 -3.12 5.65
CA GLN A 49 27.87 -3.40 6.98
C GLN A 49 26.37 -3.73 6.95
N ALA A 50 25.56 -2.92 6.25
CA ALA A 50 24.12 -3.14 6.13
C ALA A 50 23.78 -4.45 5.39
N LEU A 51 24.58 -4.84 4.39
CA LEU A 51 24.50 -6.16 3.74
C LEU A 51 24.87 -7.29 4.71
N GLY A 52 25.89 -7.08 5.55
CA GLY A 52 26.22 -8.03 6.62
C GLY A 52 25.12 -8.19 7.66
N ASP A 53 24.45 -7.10 8.03
CA ASP A 53 23.29 -7.14 8.92
C ASP A 53 22.09 -7.85 8.27
N GLN A 54 21.92 -7.72 6.95
CA GLN A 54 20.93 -8.49 6.19
C GLN A 54 21.25 -9.99 6.18
N GLY A 55 22.53 -10.35 6.00
CA GLY A 55 23.02 -11.72 6.13
C GLY A 55 22.74 -12.33 7.51
N ASN A 56 23.02 -11.58 8.58
CA ASN A 56 22.68 -12.00 9.95
C ASN A 56 21.17 -12.22 10.14
N ARG A 57 20.30 -11.39 9.55
CA ARG A 57 18.84 -11.60 9.57
C ARG A 57 18.45 -12.91 8.88
N HIS A 58 19.04 -13.21 7.71
CA HIS A 58 18.79 -14.47 7.01
C HIS A 58 19.22 -15.69 7.85
N ASN A 59 20.43 -15.64 8.42
CA ASN A 59 20.96 -16.70 9.29
C ASN A 59 20.10 -16.93 10.54
N LEU A 60 19.65 -15.85 11.20
CA LEU A 60 18.75 -15.92 12.36
C LEU A 60 17.41 -16.58 11.98
N ALA A 61 16.80 -16.18 10.87
CA ALA A 61 15.52 -16.74 10.43
C ALA A 61 15.64 -18.24 10.11
N GLN A 62 16.69 -18.65 9.38
CA GLN A 62 16.94 -20.06 9.07
C GLN A 62 17.14 -20.89 10.35
N ALA A 63 17.96 -20.42 11.29
CA ALA A 63 18.23 -21.13 12.54
C ALA A 63 17.00 -21.19 13.47
N LEU A 64 16.15 -20.15 13.49
CA LEU A 64 14.86 -20.18 14.20
C LEU A 64 13.88 -21.19 13.60
N TYR A 65 13.85 -21.35 12.27
CA TYR A 65 13.08 -22.43 11.63
C TYR A 65 13.60 -23.81 12.01
N THR A 66 14.93 -24.01 12.06
CA THR A 66 15.53 -25.27 12.52
C THR A 66 15.15 -25.59 13.97
N VAL A 67 15.21 -24.60 14.88
CA VAL A 67 14.75 -24.75 16.27
C VAL A 67 13.25 -25.06 16.33
N ALA A 68 12.42 -24.37 15.56
CA ALA A 68 10.98 -24.63 15.52
C ALA A 68 10.66 -26.06 15.04
N GLN A 69 11.38 -26.58 14.04
CA GLN A 69 11.20 -27.95 13.54
C GLN A 69 11.68 -29.02 14.53
N GLY A 70 12.74 -28.74 15.31
CA GLY A 70 13.25 -29.66 16.33
C GLY A 70 12.45 -29.72 17.64
N LEU A 71 11.57 -28.74 17.89
CA LEU A 71 10.75 -28.66 19.10
C LEU A 71 9.41 -29.40 18.95
N PRO A 72 8.91 -30.11 19.99
CA PRO A 72 7.55 -30.63 20.00
C PRO A 72 6.50 -29.50 20.04
N LYS A 73 5.30 -29.77 19.50
CA LYS A 73 4.20 -28.76 19.39
C LYS A 73 3.74 -28.16 20.72
N ASN A 74 4.00 -28.86 21.82
CA ASN A 74 3.69 -28.47 23.19
C ASN A 74 4.95 -28.18 24.03
N ALA A 75 6.08 -27.82 23.40
CA ALA A 75 7.29 -27.42 24.11
C ALA A 75 7.04 -26.22 25.05
N ASP A 76 7.48 -26.34 26.29
CA ASP A 76 7.46 -25.27 27.28
C ASP A 76 8.59 -24.24 27.08
N GLU A 77 8.54 -23.15 27.85
CA GLU A 77 9.49 -22.06 27.76
C GLU A 77 10.93 -22.46 28.13
N GLN A 78 11.13 -23.47 28.99
CA GLN A 78 12.48 -23.96 29.34
C GLN A 78 13.08 -24.79 28.20
N ALA A 79 12.28 -25.67 27.59
CA ALA A 79 12.69 -26.43 26.40
C ALA A 79 13.02 -25.51 25.22
N VAL A 80 12.22 -24.45 24.99
CA VAL A 80 12.47 -23.43 23.96
C VAL A 80 13.75 -22.66 24.25
N LEU A 81 13.95 -22.18 25.49
CA LEU A 81 15.15 -21.44 25.88
C LEU A 81 16.42 -22.30 25.79
N ALA A 82 16.36 -23.58 26.15
CA ALA A 82 17.46 -24.52 26.00
C ALA A 82 17.83 -24.72 24.51
N ALA A 83 16.83 -24.86 23.63
CA ALA A 83 17.07 -24.96 22.20
C ALA A 83 17.70 -23.69 21.61
N LEU A 84 17.26 -22.49 22.04
CA LEU A 84 17.84 -21.20 21.61
C LEU A 84 19.27 -20.98 22.14
N LYS A 85 19.65 -21.59 23.27
CA LYS A 85 21.02 -21.57 23.80
C LYS A 85 21.95 -22.52 23.04
N ASN A 86 21.46 -23.71 22.73
CA ASN A 86 22.25 -24.74 22.06
C ASN A 86 22.44 -24.44 20.57
N GLN A 87 21.41 -23.94 19.88
CA GLN A 87 21.51 -23.57 18.47
C GLN A 87 22.43 -22.36 18.27
N GLN A 88 23.45 -22.53 17.44
CA GLN A 88 24.35 -21.47 16.99
C GLN A 88 23.89 -20.90 15.64
N MET A 89 24.27 -19.67 15.34
CA MET A 89 24.22 -19.06 14.00
C MET A 89 25.58 -18.44 13.65
N ASP A 90 25.99 -18.53 12.37
CA ASP A 90 27.17 -17.84 11.85
C ASP A 90 26.90 -16.32 11.77
N ILE A 91 27.88 -15.50 12.13
CA ILE A 91 27.85 -14.03 12.09
C ILE A 91 28.68 -13.50 10.92
N HIS A 92 28.05 -12.67 10.09
CA HIS A 92 28.67 -12.10 8.91
C HIS A 92 29.85 -11.17 9.29
N PRO A 93 31.06 -11.35 8.74
CA PRO A 93 32.27 -10.64 9.22
C PRO A 93 32.20 -9.12 9.21
N ALA A 94 31.46 -8.53 8.26
CA ALA A 94 31.29 -7.09 8.11
C ALA A 94 30.08 -6.50 8.87
N SER A 95 29.25 -7.32 9.54
CA SER A 95 28.03 -6.85 10.21
C SER A 95 28.30 -5.94 11.42
N SER A 96 27.29 -5.18 11.81
CA SER A 96 27.30 -4.29 12.99
C SER A 96 27.36 -5.01 14.35
N TYR A 97 27.26 -6.34 14.35
CA TYR A 97 27.21 -7.14 15.58
C TYR A 97 28.53 -7.03 16.36
N PRO A 98 28.52 -6.69 17.67
CA PRO A 98 29.75 -6.53 18.46
C PRO A 98 30.65 -7.76 18.43
N GLN A 99 31.96 -7.54 18.22
CA GLN A 99 32.94 -8.61 18.05
C GLN A 99 33.84 -8.71 19.28
N GLU A 100 33.61 -9.73 20.12
CA GLU A 100 34.35 -9.91 21.38
C GLU A 100 35.79 -10.45 21.17
N THR A 101 36.14 -10.97 19.98
CA THR A 101 37.52 -11.39 19.69
C THR A 101 37.84 -11.35 18.19
N PRO A 102 38.91 -10.64 17.72
CA PRO A 102 39.17 -10.49 16.29
C PRO A 102 39.56 -11.76 15.53
N GLN A 103 40.14 -12.76 16.21
CA GLN A 103 40.96 -13.82 15.58
C GLN A 103 40.22 -15.13 15.21
N ALA A 104 38.92 -15.26 15.49
CA ALA A 104 38.17 -16.47 15.12
C ALA A 104 37.86 -16.51 13.61
N SER A 105 38.27 -17.60 12.94
CA SER A 105 38.12 -17.82 11.49
C SER A 105 36.74 -18.32 11.06
N ARG A 106 35.91 -18.78 12.01
CA ARG A 106 34.46 -18.94 11.87
C ARG A 106 33.81 -18.36 13.12
N ARG A 107 32.88 -17.43 12.94
CA ARG A 107 32.32 -16.60 14.01
C ARG A 107 30.87 -17.01 14.20
N SER A 108 30.52 -17.56 15.35
CA SER A 108 29.16 -18.01 15.65
C SER A 108 28.76 -17.63 17.08
N VAL A 109 27.45 -17.56 17.31
CA VAL A 109 26.83 -17.17 18.58
C VAL A 109 25.51 -17.89 18.77
N SER A 110 25.05 -18.07 20.02
CA SER A 110 23.74 -18.67 20.30
C SER A 110 22.59 -17.76 19.84
N LEU A 111 21.46 -18.35 19.48
CA LEU A 111 20.27 -17.57 19.09
C LEU A 111 19.77 -16.71 20.25
N GLU A 112 19.79 -17.23 21.48
CA GLU A 112 19.41 -16.44 22.67
C GLU A 112 20.22 -15.13 22.77
N ALA A 113 21.55 -15.21 22.69
CA ALA A 113 22.42 -14.05 22.79
C ALA A 113 22.21 -13.09 21.61
N PHE A 114 22.11 -13.59 20.38
CA PHE A 114 21.87 -12.73 19.21
C PHE A 114 20.51 -12.01 19.29
N ILE A 115 19.43 -12.71 19.66
CA ILE A 115 18.08 -12.16 19.82
C ILE A 115 18.07 -11.08 20.91
N THR A 116 18.69 -11.37 22.06
CA THR A 116 18.76 -10.44 23.21
C THR A 116 19.57 -9.19 22.86
N GLN A 117 20.76 -9.36 22.26
CA GLN A 117 21.61 -8.25 21.82
C GLN A 117 20.95 -7.40 20.73
N SER A 118 20.16 -8.03 19.84
CA SER A 118 19.32 -7.36 18.83
C SER A 118 18.09 -6.66 19.42
N ARG A 119 17.87 -6.72 20.75
CA ARG A 119 16.70 -6.19 21.47
C ARG A 119 15.37 -6.76 20.97
N LEU A 120 15.39 -8.00 20.47
CA LEU A 120 14.21 -8.74 20.05
C LEU A 120 13.66 -9.56 21.23
N ALA A 121 12.35 -9.81 21.24
CA ALA A 121 11.72 -10.63 22.28
C ALA A 121 12.11 -12.11 22.09
N LEU A 122 12.60 -12.77 23.15
CA LEU A 122 12.90 -14.20 23.14
C LEU A 122 11.60 -15.03 22.91
N PRO A 123 11.61 -15.98 21.96
CA PRO A 123 10.53 -16.95 21.83
C PRO A 123 10.28 -17.76 23.10
N LYS A 124 9.00 -18.04 23.39
CA LYS A 124 8.54 -18.82 24.56
C LYS A 124 7.84 -20.13 24.19
N THR A 125 7.56 -20.34 22.90
CA THR A 125 6.84 -21.49 22.35
C THR A 125 7.37 -21.80 20.94
N GLN A 126 7.11 -23.00 20.42
CA GLN A 126 7.41 -23.35 19.02
C GLN A 126 6.85 -22.31 18.03
N ASN A 127 5.60 -21.89 18.22
CA ASN A 127 4.95 -20.90 17.35
C ASN A 127 5.63 -19.52 17.43
N HIS A 128 6.16 -19.11 18.60
CA HIS A 128 6.90 -17.85 18.70
C HIS A 128 8.24 -17.93 17.93
N CYS A 129 8.89 -19.09 17.86
CA CYS A 129 10.06 -19.28 16.99
C CYS A 129 9.67 -19.11 15.51
N VAL A 130 8.55 -19.69 15.08
CA VAL A 130 8.03 -19.55 13.71
C VAL A 130 7.67 -18.09 13.39
N TYR A 131 6.93 -17.40 14.26
CA TYR A 131 6.55 -16.00 14.03
C TYR A 131 7.75 -15.05 14.00
N LEU A 132 8.76 -15.28 14.85
CA LEU A 132 10.01 -14.51 14.81
C LEU A 132 10.81 -14.84 13.54
N ALA A 133 10.86 -16.10 13.11
CA ALA A 133 11.51 -16.50 11.86
C ALA A 133 10.84 -15.85 10.63
N ASP A 134 9.50 -15.86 10.55
CA ASP A 134 8.73 -15.18 9.51
C ASP A 134 9.02 -13.67 9.47
N ALA A 135 8.94 -12.99 10.62
CA ALA A 135 9.14 -11.55 10.71
C ALA A 135 10.60 -11.12 10.40
N VAL A 136 11.58 -11.92 10.83
CA VAL A 136 13.00 -11.69 10.52
C VAL A 136 13.31 -12.02 9.05
N ALA A 137 12.73 -13.09 8.49
CA ALA A 137 12.87 -13.42 7.07
C ALA A 137 12.29 -12.32 6.17
N GLN A 138 11.11 -11.79 6.50
CA GLN A 138 10.51 -10.66 5.77
C GLN A 138 11.43 -9.42 5.82
N LYS A 139 12.03 -9.12 6.97
CA LYS A 139 13.05 -8.05 7.12
C LYS A 139 14.42 -8.38 6.49
N ALA A 140 14.67 -9.61 6.08
CA ALA A 140 15.86 -10.00 5.31
C ALA A 140 15.65 -9.85 3.79
N LEU A 141 14.41 -9.76 3.32
CA LEU A 141 14.09 -9.55 1.89
C LEU A 141 14.21 -8.08 1.46
N GLN A 142 14.18 -7.12 2.40
CA GLN A 142 14.50 -5.73 2.11
C GLN A 142 16.02 -5.57 1.88
N HIS A 143 16.39 -5.08 0.69
CA HIS A 143 17.76 -4.75 0.35
C HIS A 143 18.20 -3.43 1.03
N PRO A 144 19.44 -3.29 1.51
CA PRO A 144 19.98 -2.02 2.00
C PRO A 144 19.90 -0.83 1.04
N LEU A 145 19.81 -1.07 -0.28
CA LEU A 145 19.66 -0.03 -1.31
C LEU A 145 18.18 0.23 -1.69
N GLY A 146 17.23 -0.31 -0.90
CA GLY A 146 15.80 -0.21 -1.15
C GLY A 146 15.41 -0.75 -2.53
N ASN A 147 14.61 0.02 -3.26
CA ASN A 147 14.13 -0.28 -4.61
C ASN A 147 15.12 0.15 -5.73
N PHE A 148 16.39 0.41 -5.39
CA PHE A 148 17.42 0.95 -6.28
C PHE A 148 17.12 2.33 -6.91
N GLY A 149 16.09 3.05 -6.44
CA GLY A 149 15.76 4.39 -6.91
C GLY A 149 16.57 5.53 -6.29
N GLY A 150 17.19 5.29 -5.12
CA GLY A 150 17.96 6.28 -4.37
C GLY A 150 17.17 7.58 -4.14
N GLY A 151 17.73 8.71 -4.59
CA GLY A 151 17.09 10.02 -4.51
C GLY A 151 15.76 10.17 -5.26
N LEU A 152 15.42 9.26 -6.18
CA LEU A 152 14.09 9.18 -6.80
C LEU A 152 13.07 8.37 -5.97
N SER A 153 13.45 7.92 -4.76
CA SER A 153 12.63 7.08 -3.88
C SER A 153 12.80 7.41 -2.39
N TRP A 154 13.28 8.63 -2.10
CA TRP A 154 13.00 9.29 -0.82
C TRP A 154 11.50 9.64 -0.70
N PRO A 155 10.97 9.87 0.52
CA PRO A 155 9.57 10.29 0.73
C PRO A 155 9.16 11.54 -0.07
N ILE A 156 10.09 12.48 -0.25
CA ILE A 156 10.02 13.52 -1.28
C ILE A 156 11.13 13.22 -2.30
N PRO A 157 10.79 12.71 -3.51
CA PRO A 157 11.77 12.48 -4.56
C PRO A 157 12.45 13.77 -5.03
N LEU A 158 13.66 13.66 -5.58
CA LEU A 158 14.38 14.77 -6.21
C LEU A 158 13.49 15.58 -7.15
N SER A 159 13.60 16.91 -7.07
CA SER A 159 12.86 17.83 -7.95
C SER A 159 13.25 17.63 -9.42
N VAL A 160 12.36 17.95 -10.36
CA VAL A 160 12.67 17.89 -11.81
C VAL A 160 13.84 18.84 -12.16
N GLU A 161 13.98 19.95 -11.43
CA GLU A 161 15.11 20.87 -11.52
C GLU A 161 16.43 20.19 -11.11
N ASP A 162 16.44 19.48 -9.97
CA ASP A 162 17.63 18.78 -9.47
C ASP A 162 17.97 17.55 -10.33
N GLN A 163 16.97 16.81 -10.83
CA GLN A 163 17.18 15.74 -11.81
C GLN A 163 17.83 16.28 -13.10
N SER A 164 17.45 17.48 -13.55
CA SER A 164 18.05 18.16 -14.71
C SER A 164 19.50 18.60 -14.45
N LYS A 165 19.83 19.04 -13.22
CA LYS A 165 21.22 19.30 -12.80
C LYS A 165 22.08 18.02 -12.85
N VAL A 166 21.56 16.92 -12.32
CA VAL A 166 22.22 15.59 -12.34
C VAL A 166 22.49 15.11 -13.77
N GLY A 167 21.48 15.14 -14.65
CA GLY A 167 21.67 14.79 -16.06
C GLY A 167 22.71 15.68 -16.73
N THR A 168 22.60 17.01 -16.54
CA THR A 168 23.57 17.99 -17.07
C THR A 168 25.00 17.73 -16.59
N LEU A 169 25.20 17.33 -15.32
CA LEU A 169 26.52 17.02 -14.78
C LEU A 169 27.14 15.81 -15.48
N VAL A 170 26.37 14.75 -15.71
CA VAL A 170 26.85 13.53 -16.38
C VAL A 170 27.10 13.78 -17.88
N ASP A 171 26.14 14.39 -18.58
CA ASP A 171 26.17 14.58 -20.03
C ASP A 171 27.25 15.56 -20.49
N LYS A 172 27.51 16.61 -19.70
CA LYS A 172 28.47 17.68 -20.04
C LYS A 172 29.76 17.63 -19.22
N ASN A 173 29.90 16.65 -18.33
CA ASN A 173 30.97 16.52 -17.34
C ASN A 173 31.28 17.82 -16.57
N THR A 174 30.26 18.46 -15.98
CA THR A 174 30.44 19.76 -15.27
C THR A 174 31.19 19.66 -13.94
N ALA A 175 31.90 18.55 -13.69
CA ALA A 175 32.69 18.26 -12.50
C ALA A 175 34.04 17.60 -12.84
N ASP A 176 34.46 17.66 -14.12
CA ASP A 176 35.76 17.19 -14.63
C ASP A 176 36.13 15.73 -14.24
N LEU A 177 35.11 14.87 -14.12
CA LEU A 177 35.27 13.47 -13.71
C LEU A 177 35.95 12.62 -14.81
N PRO A 178 36.98 11.82 -14.48
CA PRO A 178 37.61 10.93 -15.46
C PRO A 178 36.63 9.95 -16.09
N GLY A 179 36.64 9.85 -17.42
CA GLY A 179 35.78 8.97 -18.21
C GLY A 179 34.43 9.59 -18.64
N LEU A 180 34.15 10.84 -18.28
CA LEU A 180 33.06 11.65 -18.83
C LEU A 180 33.60 12.79 -19.71
N PRO A 181 32.80 13.34 -20.64
CA PRO A 181 31.48 12.86 -21.08
C PRO A 181 31.60 11.57 -21.89
N LEU A 182 30.50 10.81 -21.99
CA LEU A 182 30.48 9.54 -22.73
C LEU A 182 30.47 9.75 -24.25
N GLN A 183 31.17 8.89 -24.99
CA GLN A 183 31.09 8.81 -26.45
C GLN A 183 29.68 8.46 -26.96
N ASP A 184 28.89 7.76 -26.15
CA ASP A 184 27.50 7.41 -26.44
C ASP A 184 26.64 7.75 -25.21
N ILE A 185 26.15 8.99 -25.19
CA ILE A 185 25.39 9.59 -24.08
C ILE A 185 24.16 8.77 -23.68
N ARG A 186 23.57 8.00 -24.62
CA ARG A 186 22.36 7.18 -24.39
C ARG A 186 22.55 6.10 -23.31
N LYS A 187 23.80 5.72 -23.02
CA LYS A 187 24.14 4.74 -21.98
C LYS A 187 24.13 5.35 -20.57
N GLY A 188 24.19 6.67 -20.47
CA GLY A 188 24.13 7.45 -19.23
C GLY A 188 25.05 6.95 -18.11
N THR A 189 24.66 7.23 -16.87
CA THR A 189 25.40 6.83 -15.66
C THR A 189 25.70 5.33 -15.60
N LEU A 190 24.78 4.47 -16.04
CA LEU A 190 25.01 3.01 -16.02
C LEU A 190 26.15 2.62 -16.96
N GLY A 191 26.21 3.21 -18.17
CA GLY A 191 27.32 3.04 -19.10
C GLY A 191 28.65 3.56 -18.56
N TYR A 192 28.63 4.70 -17.87
CA TYR A 192 29.81 5.25 -17.21
C TYR A 192 30.39 4.29 -16.18
N LEU A 193 29.58 3.82 -15.22
CA LEU A 193 30.03 2.90 -14.18
C LEU A 193 30.49 1.55 -14.75
N LEU A 194 29.81 1.01 -15.77
CA LEU A 194 30.22 -0.22 -16.45
C LEU A 194 31.53 -0.08 -17.25
N SER A 195 31.85 1.13 -17.75
CA SER A 195 33.13 1.40 -18.41
C SER A 195 34.28 1.52 -17.42
N SER A 196 34.04 2.11 -16.24
CA SER A 196 35.03 2.27 -15.17
C SER A 196 35.18 1.01 -14.29
N THR A 197 34.17 0.15 -14.23
CA THR A 197 34.16 -1.09 -13.44
C THR A 197 33.48 -2.20 -14.24
N PRO A 198 34.22 -2.86 -15.15
CA PRO A 198 33.71 -3.98 -15.93
C PRO A 198 33.22 -5.14 -15.04
N LEU A 199 32.09 -5.72 -15.43
CA LEU A 199 31.48 -6.87 -14.77
C LEU A 199 31.61 -8.11 -15.65
N SER A 200 31.85 -9.26 -15.01
CA SER A 200 31.85 -10.56 -15.67
C SER A 200 30.42 -11.04 -16.01
N THR A 201 30.31 -11.96 -16.97
CA THR A 201 29.05 -12.59 -17.35
C THR A 201 28.32 -13.27 -16.17
N ALA A 202 29.08 -13.75 -15.17
CA ALA A 202 28.53 -14.36 -13.96
C ALA A 202 27.93 -13.30 -13.01
N GLU A 203 28.63 -12.18 -12.78
CA GLU A 203 28.12 -11.08 -11.96
C GLU A 203 26.87 -10.45 -12.59
N LEU A 204 26.83 -10.31 -13.92
CA LEU A 204 25.66 -9.82 -14.66
C LEU A 204 24.42 -10.74 -14.59
N GLN A 205 24.53 -11.97 -14.03
CA GLN A 205 23.36 -12.80 -13.74
C GLN A 205 22.63 -12.43 -12.45
N ASP A 206 23.26 -11.67 -11.56
CA ASP A 206 22.68 -11.21 -10.30
C ASP A 206 22.66 -9.67 -10.28
N PRO A 207 21.56 -9.03 -10.75
CA PRO A 207 21.49 -7.58 -10.89
C PRO A 207 21.72 -6.80 -9.58
N ALA A 208 21.38 -7.40 -8.44
CA ALA A 208 21.61 -6.80 -7.12
C ALA A 208 23.11 -6.75 -6.81
N LYS A 209 23.83 -7.88 -6.88
CA LYS A 209 25.28 -7.92 -6.63
C LYS A 209 26.09 -7.15 -7.68
N ALA A 210 25.62 -7.14 -8.93
CA ALA A 210 26.16 -6.29 -9.98
C ALA A 210 26.07 -4.80 -9.59
N LEU A 211 24.92 -4.36 -9.08
CA LEU A 211 24.74 -2.99 -8.61
C LEU A 211 25.59 -2.67 -7.37
N GLU A 212 25.62 -3.56 -6.36
CA GLU A 212 26.47 -3.42 -5.16
C GLU A 212 27.93 -3.11 -5.53
N LYS A 213 28.50 -3.92 -6.44
CA LYS A 213 29.88 -3.73 -6.94
C LYS A 213 30.04 -2.41 -7.72
N LEU A 214 29.04 -1.99 -8.50
CA LEU A 214 29.09 -0.72 -9.24
C LEU A 214 29.01 0.50 -8.32
N VAL A 215 28.10 0.53 -7.32
CA VAL A 215 27.93 1.70 -6.42
C VAL A 215 29.06 1.81 -5.38
N ALA A 216 29.73 0.70 -5.05
CA ALA A 216 30.94 0.69 -4.23
C ALA A 216 32.21 1.12 -5.00
N SER A 217 32.15 1.29 -6.33
CA SER A 217 33.32 1.65 -7.14
C SER A 217 33.81 3.09 -6.88
N PRO A 218 35.11 3.39 -7.04
CA PRO A 218 35.63 4.77 -6.92
C PRO A 218 34.95 5.77 -7.87
N ALA A 219 34.57 5.33 -9.08
CA ALA A 219 33.85 6.15 -10.06
C ALA A 219 32.45 6.53 -9.58
N ALA A 220 31.71 5.60 -8.97
CA ALA A 220 30.43 5.89 -8.33
C ALA A 220 30.58 6.84 -7.16
N GLN A 221 31.57 6.63 -6.29
CA GLN A 221 31.80 7.49 -5.12
C GLN A 221 32.15 8.94 -5.54
N ALA A 222 33.03 9.11 -6.52
CA ALA A 222 33.35 10.43 -7.08
C ALA A 222 32.13 11.12 -7.71
N LEU A 223 31.34 10.39 -8.51
CA LEU A 223 30.13 10.93 -9.13
C LEU A 223 29.06 11.32 -8.10
N GLY A 224 28.81 10.48 -7.09
CA GLY A 224 27.84 10.78 -6.04
C GLY A 224 28.24 11.98 -5.18
N GLN A 225 29.54 12.16 -4.91
CA GLN A 225 30.07 13.33 -4.22
C GLN A 225 29.96 14.61 -5.08
N ALA A 226 30.22 14.52 -6.38
CA ALA A 226 30.05 15.63 -7.32
C ALA A 226 28.57 16.08 -7.40
N ILE A 227 27.64 15.13 -7.52
CA ILE A 227 26.19 15.40 -7.50
C ILE A 227 25.77 16.01 -6.16
N GLN A 228 26.19 15.44 -5.03
CA GLN A 228 25.89 15.96 -3.70
C GLN A 228 26.34 17.42 -3.56
N THR A 229 27.56 17.72 -4.03
CA THR A 229 28.11 19.09 -4.01
C THR A 229 27.30 20.03 -4.89
N GLN A 230 26.96 19.63 -6.12
CA GLN A 230 26.17 20.44 -7.06
C GLN A 230 24.76 20.77 -6.53
N LEU A 231 24.18 19.87 -5.73
CA LEU A 231 22.84 20.02 -5.16
C LEU A 231 22.83 20.61 -3.73
N ASN A 232 23.99 20.95 -3.16
CA ASN A 232 24.17 21.27 -1.74
C ASN A 232 23.53 20.22 -0.81
N GLY A 233 23.58 18.94 -1.19
CA GLY A 233 22.87 17.85 -0.54
C GLY A 233 23.45 17.47 0.82
N ILE A 234 22.59 17.17 1.80
CA ILE A 234 23.04 16.82 3.16
C ILE A 234 23.86 15.50 3.18
N PRO A 235 25.07 15.49 3.79
CA PRO A 235 25.87 14.28 3.93
C PRO A 235 25.28 13.31 4.96
N THR A 236 25.01 12.08 4.54
CA THR A 236 24.66 10.95 5.40
C THR A 236 25.41 9.70 4.97
N ALA A 237 25.33 8.61 5.76
CA ALA A 237 26.02 7.35 5.46
C ALA A 237 25.67 6.72 4.10
N ASN A 238 24.52 7.09 3.51
CA ASN A 238 24.01 6.54 2.26
C ASN A 238 23.88 7.58 1.12
N SER A 239 23.98 8.88 1.42
CA SER A 239 23.61 9.98 0.51
C SER A 239 24.33 9.91 -0.84
N VAL A 240 25.64 9.61 -0.84
CA VAL A 240 26.46 9.49 -2.06
C VAL A 240 25.92 8.39 -2.97
N THR A 241 25.54 7.24 -2.41
CA THR A 241 24.95 6.13 -3.17
C THR A 241 23.52 6.44 -3.61
N ASP A 242 22.70 7.09 -2.79
CA ASP A 242 21.35 7.53 -3.20
C ASP A 242 21.38 8.47 -4.42
N TYR A 243 22.39 9.35 -4.52
CA TYR A 243 22.59 10.20 -5.70
C TYR A 243 23.05 9.40 -6.94
N VAL A 244 23.93 8.40 -6.79
CA VAL A 244 24.33 7.51 -7.89
C VAL A 244 23.15 6.69 -8.41
N LEU A 245 22.34 6.12 -7.51
CA LEU A 245 21.15 5.35 -7.85
C LEU A 245 20.10 6.21 -8.58
N ALA A 246 19.91 7.46 -8.15
CA ALA A 246 19.10 8.42 -8.88
C ALA A 246 19.67 8.71 -10.28
N ALA A 247 20.97 8.97 -10.40
CA ALA A 247 21.63 9.24 -11.67
C ALA A 247 21.60 8.05 -12.66
N ILE A 248 21.61 6.80 -12.16
CA ILE A 248 21.37 5.59 -12.96
C ILE A 248 19.94 5.58 -13.51
N ASN A 249 18.94 5.82 -12.65
CA ASN A 249 17.54 5.84 -13.06
C ASN A 249 17.22 6.98 -14.04
N ILE A 250 17.76 8.17 -13.80
CA ILE A 250 17.65 9.33 -14.71
C ILE A 250 18.21 8.96 -16.09
N GLY A 251 19.43 8.40 -16.16
CA GLY A 251 20.03 8.02 -17.44
C GLY A 251 19.28 6.93 -18.21
N LEU A 252 18.56 6.04 -17.52
CA LEU A 252 17.71 5.02 -18.17
C LEU A 252 16.37 5.61 -18.66
N ASP A 253 15.80 6.59 -17.95
CA ASP A 253 14.43 7.07 -18.16
C ASP A 253 14.30 8.61 -18.19
N VAL A 254 15.22 9.28 -18.92
CA VAL A 254 15.25 10.74 -19.11
C VAL A 254 13.89 11.27 -19.58
N ASP A 255 13.24 10.52 -20.47
CA ASP A 255 11.95 10.86 -21.08
C ASP A 255 10.85 11.13 -20.03
N SER A 256 10.84 10.33 -18.95
CA SER A 256 9.87 10.44 -17.84
C SER A 256 9.93 11.76 -17.07
N MET A 257 11.05 12.50 -17.14
CA MET A 257 11.17 13.84 -16.53
C MET A 257 10.30 14.89 -17.22
N SER A 258 9.96 14.66 -18.50
CA SER A 258 9.25 15.63 -19.35
C SER A 258 7.77 15.29 -19.55
N VAL A 259 7.44 14.01 -19.72
CA VAL A 259 6.08 13.52 -19.93
C VAL A 259 5.87 12.22 -19.15
N ALA A 260 5.30 12.34 -17.96
CA ALA A 260 4.92 11.18 -17.14
C ALA A 260 3.73 10.43 -17.77
N GLN A 261 4.00 9.43 -18.60
CA GLN A 261 2.97 8.56 -19.19
C GLN A 261 2.62 7.38 -18.26
N ARG A 262 1.32 7.07 -18.19
CA ARG A 262 0.78 5.96 -17.42
C ARG A 262 1.33 4.62 -17.96
N ASN A 263 1.94 3.83 -17.08
CA ASN A 263 2.57 2.53 -17.38
C ASN A 263 3.75 2.55 -18.36
N SER A 264 4.39 3.71 -18.57
CA SER A 264 5.64 3.80 -19.34
C SER A 264 6.86 3.61 -18.45
N ALA A 265 7.90 2.97 -19.00
CA ALA A 265 9.25 2.93 -18.41
C ALA A 265 10.29 3.03 -19.55
N ALA A 266 11.17 4.04 -19.50
CA ALA A 266 12.17 4.32 -20.56
C ALA A 266 11.58 4.45 -21.98
N GLY A 267 10.34 4.94 -22.09
CA GLY A 267 9.57 5.07 -23.34
C GLY A 267 8.76 3.83 -23.74
N PHE A 268 8.85 2.73 -22.99
CA PHE A 268 8.14 1.47 -23.27
C PHE A 268 6.82 1.38 -22.49
N ASP A 269 5.68 1.33 -23.21
CA ASP A 269 4.35 1.10 -22.61
C ASP A 269 4.22 -0.36 -22.13
N LEU A 270 4.36 -0.58 -20.82
CA LEU A 270 4.18 -1.88 -20.17
C LEU A 270 2.75 -2.41 -20.37
N ALA A 271 1.77 -1.52 -20.51
CA ALA A 271 0.35 -1.83 -20.64
C ALA A 271 -0.15 -1.87 -22.09
N LYS A 272 0.74 -1.83 -23.07
CA LYS A 272 0.41 -1.84 -24.50
C LYS A 272 -0.43 -3.07 -24.87
N ALA A 273 -1.36 -2.90 -25.82
CA ALA A 273 -2.36 -3.92 -26.17
C ALA A 273 -1.78 -5.30 -26.57
N GLN A 274 -0.56 -5.37 -27.11
CA GLN A 274 0.13 -6.63 -27.44
C GLN A 274 0.57 -7.44 -26.20
N HIS A 275 0.59 -6.83 -25.01
CA HIS A 275 0.99 -7.47 -23.74
C HIS A 275 -0.20 -8.08 -22.99
N TRP A 276 -1.43 -7.70 -23.30
CA TRP A 276 -2.62 -8.25 -22.64
C TRP A 276 -2.73 -9.75 -22.93
N GLY A 277 -3.02 -10.56 -21.92
CA GLY A 277 -3.02 -12.02 -22.03
C GLY A 277 -1.62 -12.63 -22.21
N LYS A 278 -0.54 -11.91 -21.88
CA LYS A 278 0.84 -12.44 -21.83
C LYS A 278 1.37 -12.48 -20.38
N PRO A 279 2.24 -13.44 -20.03
CA PRO A 279 2.88 -13.50 -18.73
C PRO A 279 3.91 -12.37 -18.56
N ALA A 280 4.12 -11.94 -17.32
CA ALA A 280 5.04 -10.84 -16.96
C ALA A 280 6.45 -10.99 -17.55
N SER A 281 6.98 -12.21 -17.58
CA SER A 281 8.30 -12.53 -18.15
C SER A 281 8.43 -12.18 -19.64
N SER A 282 7.35 -12.28 -20.43
CA SER A 282 7.36 -11.85 -21.83
C SER A 282 7.52 -10.33 -21.97
N ILE A 283 6.97 -9.58 -21.01
CA ILE A 283 6.98 -8.11 -21.02
C ILE A 283 8.35 -7.60 -20.55
N VAL A 284 8.95 -8.25 -19.54
CA VAL A 284 10.33 -8.02 -19.10
C VAL A 284 11.34 -8.30 -20.23
N ASN A 285 11.15 -9.38 -20.99
CA ASN A 285 11.99 -9.69 -22.14
C ASN A 285 11.86 -8.65 -23.27
N ASN A 286 10.64 -8.21 -23.57
CA ASN A 286 10.40 -7.15 -24.56
C ASN A 286 11.04 -5.80 -24.13
N LEU A 287 10.93 -5.42 -22.85
CA LEU A 287 11.61 -4.25 -22.30
C LEU A 287 13.15 -4.39 -22.37
N SER A 288 13.68 -5.58 -22.11
CA SER A 288 15.12 -5.87 -22.25
C SER A 288 15.62 -5.65 -23.67
N LEU A 289 14.83 -6.05 -24.68
CA LEU A 289 15.14 -5.82 -26.09
C LEU A 289 15.00 -4.33 -26.47
N HIS A 290 13.98 -3.64 -25.95
CA HIS A 290 13.78 -2.19 -26.14
C HIS A 290 14.96 -1.37 -25.61
N LEU A 291 15.46 -1.67 -24.40
CA LEU A 291 16.63 -0.97 -23.87
C LEU A 291 17.91 -1.21 -24.71
N VAL A 292 17.99 -2.30 -25.47
CA VAL A 292 19.08 -2.52 -26.45
C VAL A 292 18.85 -1.75 -27.74
N SER A 293 17.62 -1.70 -28.29
CA SER A 293 17.34 -0.93 -29.52
C SER A 293 17.54 0.57 -29.33
N GLU A 294 17.17 1.12 -28.18
CA GLU A 294 17.40 2.52 -27.82
C GLU A 294 18.88 2.84 -27.52
N GLY A 295 19.76 1.83 -27.44
CA GLY A 295 21.17 1.98 -27.08
C GLY A 295 21.43 2.26 -25.60
N LYS A 296 20.39 2.22 -24.75
CA LYS A 296 20.46 2.39 -23.30
C LYS A 296 21.17 1.21 -22.60
N ALA A 297 21.20 0.03 -23.24
CA ALA A 297 21.89 -1.17 -22.78
C ALA A 297 22.55 -1.95 -23.94
N THR A 298 23.33 -2.99 -23.59
CA THR A 298 23.86 -4.00 -24.52
C THR A 298 23.21 -5.35 -24.24
N ASN A 299 23.30 -6.33 -25.16
CA ASN A 299 22.79 -7.69 -24.91
C ASN A 299 23.30 -8.32 -23.61
N ALA A 300 24.54 -8.02 -23.18
CA ALA A 300 25.11 -8.51 -21.93
C ALA A 300 24.56 -7.77 -20.69
N THR A 301 24.16 -6.50 -20.84
CA THR A 301 23.78 -5.62 -19.71
C THR A 301 22.28 -5.32 -19.65
N ALA A 302 21.49 -5.78 -20.62
CA ALA A 302 20.04 -5.57 -20.71
C ALA A 302 19.28 -6.10 -19.49
N LYS A 303 19.65 -7.28 -18.97
CA LYS A 303 19.07 -7.88 -17.75
C LYS A 303 19.28 -6.98 -16.52
N LEU A 304 20.48 -6.38 -16.38
CA LEU A 304 20.79 -5.43 -15.32
C LEU A 304 19.99 -4.14 -15.48
N ALA A 305 20.05 -3.49 -16.65
CA ALA A 305 19.34 -2.24 -16.92
C ALA A 305 17.82 -2.36 -16.72
N THR A 306 17.22 -3.46 -17.19
CA THR A 306 15.79 -3.76 -17.03
C THR A 306 15.42 -3.97 -15.57
N HIS A 307 16.23 -4.68 -14.79
CA HIS A 307 15.99 -4.88 -13.36
C HIS A 307 16.06 -3.56 -12.58
N LEU A 308 17.07 -2.73 -12.83
CA LEU A 308 17.22 -1.43 -12.16
C LEU A 308 16.05 -0.48 -12.47
N LEU A 309 15.61 -0.44 -13.73
CA LEU A 309 14.47 0.36 -14.17
C LEU A 309 13.16 -0.12 -13.52
N LEU A 310 12.87 -1.42 -13.55
CA LEU A 310 11.63 -1.99 -13.02
C LEU A 310 11.56 -1.96 -11.49
N ALA A 311 12.68 -2.06 -10.77
CA ALA A 311 12.69 -2.11 -9.30
C ALA A 311 12.04 -0.87 -8.67
N ARG A 312 12.28 0.32 -9.25
CA ARG A 312 11.63 1.56 -8.84
C ARG A 312 10.24 1.77 -9.46
N THR A 313 10.06 1.41 -10.73
CA THR A 313 8.89 1.85 -11.52
C THR A 313 7.72 0.88 -11.52
N ALA A 314 8.00 -0.42 -11.52
CA ALA A 314 6.99 -1.47 -11.65
C ALA A 314 7.50 -2.81 -11.04
N PRO A 315 7.78 -2.87 -9.72
CA PRO A 315 8.40 -4.02 -9.06
C PRO A 315 7.61 -5.32 -9.16
N GLN A 316 6.31 -5.26 -9.49
CA GLN A 316 5.48 -6.44 -9.77
C GLN A 316 6.01 -7.32 -10.92
N PHE A 317 6.82 -6.75 -11.83
CA PHE A 317 7.48 -7.50 -12.91
C PHE A 317 8.78 -8.19 -12.48
N LEU A 318 9.28 -7.94 -11.25
CA LEU A 318 10.51 -8.53 -10.71
C LEU A 318 10.27 -9.58 -9.61
N VAL A 319 9.03 -9.70 -9.13
CA VAL A 319 8.62 -10.77 -8.21
C VAL A 319 8.93 -12.14 -8.84
N LYS A 320 9.45 -13.05 -8.03
CA LYS A 320 9.89 -14.38 -8.47
C LYS A 320 8.70 -15.34 -8.56
N ASP A 321 8.80 -16.34 -9.43
CA ASP A 321 7.86 -17.47 -9.49
C ASP A 321 6.38 -17.06 -9.72
N ILE A 322 6.15 -16.03 -10.53
CA ILE A 322 4.79 -15.60 -10.94
C ILE A 322 4.14 -16.72 -11.79
N PRO A 323 2.92 -17.18 -11.45
CA PRO A 323 2.18 -18.16 -12.25
C PRO A 323 2.02 -17.75 -13.72
N ALA A 324 2.16 -18.71 -14.64
CA ALA A 324 1.95 -18.47 -16.07
C ALA A 324 0.51 -18.04 -16.40
N SER A 325 -0.46 -18.42 -15.56
CA SER A 325 -1.86 -17.99 -15.60
C SER A 325 -2.09 -16.54 -15.09
N THR A 326 -1.14 -15.96 -14.36
CA THR A 326 -1.22 -14.56 -13.90
C THR A 326 -0.78 -13.61 -15.01
N VAL A 327 -1.55 -13.61 -16.11
CA VAL A 327 -1.29 -12.82 -17.32
C VAL A 327 -1.73 -11.36 -17.18
N TYR A 328 -1.03 -10.45 -17.85
CA TYR A 328 -1.31 -9.02 -17.80
C TYR A 328 -2.74 -8.71 -18.27
N GLY A 329 -3.47 -7.91 -17.49
CA GLY A 329 -4.87 -7.56 -17.74
C GLY A 329 -5.89 -8.53 -17.15
N SER A 330 -5.48 -9.65 -16.53
CA SER A 330 -6.38 -10.52 -15.76
C SER A 330 -6.73 -9.93 -14.39
N GLN A 331 -7.82 -10.41 -13.75
CA GLN A 331 -8.12 -10.06 -12.36
C GLN A 331 -7.07 -10.57 -11.38
N ALA A 332 -6.46 -11.73 -11.65
CA ALA A 332 -5.34 -12.25 -10.86
C ALA A 332 -4.15 -11.27 -10.88
N TRP A 333 -3.79 -10.76 -12.06
CA TRP A 333 -2.76 -9.72 -12.21
C TRP A 333 -3.13 -8.41 -11.51
N ALA A 334 -4.38 -7.95 -11.58
CA ALA A 334 -4.82 -6.74 -10.88
C ALA A 334 -4.73 -6.89 -9.34
N ASN A 335 -5.23 -8.00 -8.79
CA ASN A 335 -5.13 -8.32 -7.35
C ASN A 335 -3.67 -8.48 -6.90
N PHE A 336 -2.83 -9.07 -7.75
CA PHE A 336 -1.39 -9.20 -7.52
C PHE A 336 -0.66 -7.85 -7.52
N CYS A 337 -0.96 -6.96 -8.46
CA CYS A 337 -0.45 -5.58 -8.46
C CYS A 337 -0.84 -4.82 -7.17
N ILE A 338 -2.07 -5.02 -6.68
CA ILE A 338 -2.54 -4.44 -5.40
C ILE A 338 -1.76 -5.03 -4.22
N ALA A 339 -1.48 -6.33 -4.21
CA ALA A 339 -0.67 -6.99 -3.19
C ALA A 339 0.79 -6.51 -3.19
N VAL A 340 1.41 -6.36 -4.36
CA VAL A 340 2.75 -5.77 -4.51
C VAL A 340 2.75 -4.32 -4.01
N ALA A 341 1.78 -3.50 -4.41
CA ALA A 341 1.69 -2.11 -4.00
C ALA A 341 1.49 -1.93 -2.49
N LYS A 342 0.86 -2.91 -1.82
CA LYS A 342 0.78 -2.95 -0.35
C LYS A 342 2.13 -3.27 0.30
N VAL A 343 2.84 -4.30 -0.19
CA VAL A 343 4.18 -4.65 0.29
C VAL A 343 5.15 -3.47 0.14
N GLU A 344 5.14 -2.83 -1.03
CA GLU A 344 6.02 -1.68 -1.32
C GLU A 344 5.63 -0.40 -0.56
N ALA A 345 4.38 -0.26 -0.10
CA ALA A 345 3.98 0.84 0.78
C ALA A 345 4.43 0.64 2.24
N GLU A 346 4.53 -0.62 2.70
CA GLU A 346 5.04 -0.95 4.03
C GLU A 346 6.58 -0.92 4.08
N VAL A 347 7.23 -1.56 3.10
CA VAL A 347 8.69 -1.75 3.05
C VAL A 347 9.19 -1.67 1.59
N PRO A 348 9.47 -0.46 1.06
CA PRO A 348 9.92 -0.27 -0.32
C PRO A 348 11.18 -1.08 -0.69
N GLY A 349 11.18 -1.67 -1.88
CA GLY A 349 12.25 -2.49 -2.44
C GLY A 349 12.24 -3.97 -2.02
N THR A 350 11.12 -4.46 -1.46
CA THR A 350 11.04 -5.83 -0.94
C THR A 350 10.43 -6.80 -1.95
N ALA A 351 9.45 -6.36 -2.76
CA ALA A 351 8.71 -7.25 -3.66
C ALA A 351 9.60 -7.90 -4.73
N ALA A 352 10.59 -7.19 -5.27
CA ALA A 352 11.57 -7.74 -6.22
C ALA A 352 12.43 -8.89 -5.64
N ASN A 353 12.49 -9.03 -4.31
CA ASN A 353 13.16 -10.14 -3.65
C ASN A 353 12.22 -11.30 -3.28
N MET A 354 10.91 -11.09 -3.27
CA MET A 354 9.89 -12.06 -2.88
C MET A 354 9.51 -12.99 -4.03
N THR A 355 8.95 -14.16 -3.69
CA THR A 355 8.16 -14.98 -4.61
C THR A 355 6.69 -14.55 -4.62
N PHE A 356 5.92 -14.93 -5.65
CA PHE A 356 4.48 -14.66 -5.72
C PHE A 356 3.74 -15.08 -4.45
N ALA A 357 4.00 -16.30 -3.96
CA ALA A 357 3.38 -16.82 -2.73
C ALA A 357 3.76 -15.99 -1.49
N GLN A 358 4.99 -15.47 -1.40
CA GLN A 358 5.42 -14.58 -0.32
C GLN A 358 4.73 -13.22 -0.37
N VAL A 359 4.63 -12.59 -1.56
CA VAL A 359 3.92 -11.31 -1.74
C VAL A 359 2.47 -11.44 -1.27
N MET A 360 1.79 -12.50 -1.70
CA MET A 360 0.39 -12.71 -1.32
C MET A 360 0.27 -13.05 0.17
N LYS A 361 1.16 -13.88 0.76
CA LYS A 361 1.17 -14.13 2.22
C LYS A 361 1.28 -12.81 3.02
N ALA A 362 2.20 -11.92 2.64
CA ALA A 362 2.39 -10.64 3.32
C ALA A 362 1.17 -9.71 3.16
N ALA A 363 0.66 -9.57 1.94
CA ALA A 363 -0.50 -8.71 1.65
C ALA A 363 -1.79 -9.17 2.35
N GLY A 364 -1.97 -10.48 2.58
CA GLY A 364 -3.10 -11.03 3.33
C GLY A 364 -2.93 -11.01 4.85
N GLY A 365 -1.70 -11.05 5.36
CA GLY A 365 -1.41 -11.07 6.80
C GLY A 365 -1.42 -9.71 7.49
N SER A 366 -1.24 -8.61 6.73
CA SER A 366 -1.26 -7.24 7.25
C SER A 366 -2.67 -6.64 7.27
N ASP A 367 -2.98 -5.79 8.26
CA ASP A 367 -4.23 -5.01 8.31
C ASP A 367 -4.17 -3.68 7.54
N ALA A 368 -3.02 -3.28 6.98
CA ALA A 368 -2.92 -2.08 6.16
C ALA A 368 -3.69 -2.21 4.83
N ALA A 369 -4.17 -1.09 4.29
CA ALA A 369 -4.70 -1.02 2.93
C ALA A 369 -3.55 -0.84 1.93
N ALA A 370 -3.72 -1.36 0.71
CA ALA A 370 -2.88 -0.92 -0.42
C ALA A 370 -3.21 0.57 -0.73
N PRO A 371 -2.23 1.38 -1.20
CA PRO A 371 -2.50 2.77 -1.56
C PRO A 371 -3.67 2.89 -2.55
N GLU A 372 -4.63 3.77 -2.26
CA GLU A 372 -5.85 3.94 -3.07
C GLU A 372 -5.54 4.25 -4.55
N SER A 373 -4.50 5.05 -4.79
CA SER A 373 -4.01 5.36 -6.14
C SER A 373 -3.49 4.12 -6.90
N ALA A 374 -2.92 3.13 -6.19
CA ALA A 374 -2.50 1.86 -6.78
C ALA A 374 -3.69 0.91 -7.00
N GLN A 375 -4.69 0.91 -6.10
CA GLN A 375 -5.96 0.21 -6.31
C GLN A 375 -6.69 0.76 -7.55
N LYS A 376 -6.83 2.08 -7.67
CA LYS A 376 -7.37 2.73 -8.89
C LYS A 376 -6.60 2.29 -10.12
N ALA A 377 -5.27 2.35 -10.09
CA ALA A 377 -4.45 2.01 -11.24
C ALA A 377 -4.68 0.56 -11.70
N ALA A 378 -4.57 -0.42 -10.80
CA ALA A 378 -4.75 -1.84 -11.13
C ALA A 378 -6.15 -2.15 -11.68
N LEU A 379 -7.19 -1.53 -11.12
CA LEU A 379 -8.57 -1.69 -11.60
C LEU A 379 -8.79 -1.06 -12.97
N VAL A 380 -8.24 0.14 -13.22
CA VAL A 380 -8.28 0.81 -14.53
C VAL A 380 -7.52 -0.01 -15.59
N ASP A 381 -6.36 -0.60 -15.26
CA ASP A 381 -5.60 -1.43 -16.19
C ASP A 381 -6.34 -2.70 -16.61
N TRP A 382 -6.95 -3.40 -15.64
CA TRP A 382 -7.86 -4.50 -15.93
C TRP A 382 -9.03 -4.04 -16.81
N ALA A 383 -9.66 -2.91 -16.48
CA ALA A 383 -10.84 -2.43 -17.19
C ALA A 383 -10.57 -2.05 -18.65
N VAL A 384 -9.43 -1.41 -18.92
CA VAL A 384 -8.98 -1.09 -20.28
C VAL A 384 -8.65 -2.37 -21.06
N ALA A 385 -7.94 -3.33 -20.46
CA ALA A 385 -7.61 -4.59 -21.10
C ALA A 385 -8.84 -5.48 -21.40
N ASN A 386 -9.93 -5.30 -20.64
CA ASN A 386 -11.20 -6.02 -20.78
C ASN A 386 -12.33 -5.17 -21.42
N GLY A 387 -11.99 -4.05 -22.07
CA GLY A 387 -12.94 -3.26 -22.87
C GLY A 387 -14.08 -2.60 -22.08
N ILE A 388 -13.96 -2.48 -20.75
CA ILE A 388 -14.97 -1.88 -19.86
C ILE A 388 -14.93 -0.34 -19.95
N VAL A 389 -13.73 0.23 -20.12
CA VAL A 389 -13.51 1.67 -20.37
C VAL A 389 -12.41 1.87 -21.42
N PRO A 390 -12.43 2.95 -22.22
CA PRO A 390 -11.35 3.27 -23.15
C PRO A 390 -10.06 3.67 -22.42
N LYS A 391 -8.89 3.50 -23.04
CA LYS A 391 -7.62 4.02 -22.50
C LYS A 391 -7.65 5.56 -22.53
N ILE A 392 -7.48 6.18 -21.36
CA ILE A 392 -7.23 7.62 -21.18
C ILE A 392 -5.80 7.79 -20.64
N ASP A 393 -4.89 8.31 -21.46
CA ASP A 393 -3.45 8.33 -21.15
C ASP A 393 -3.08 9.25 -19.97
N ASP A 394 -3.87 10.30 -19.68
CA ASP A 394 -3.65 11.20 -18.53
C ASP A 394 -4.49 10.87 -17.27
N ASP A 395 -5.08 9.66 -17.22
CA ASP A 395 -5.77 9.08 -16.04
C ASP A 395 -7.03 9.85 -15.56
N THR A 396 -7.57 10.75 -16.39
CA THR A 396 -8.73 11.63 -16.10
C THR A 396 -10.11 10.95 -16.14
N TYR A 397 -10.19 9.69 -15.73
CA TYR A 397 -11.44 8.93 -15.60
C TYR A 397 -12.42 9.59 -14.61
N THR A 398 -13.70 9.63 -14.98
CA THR A 398 -14.77 10.21 -14.13
C THR A 398 -15.21 9.25 -13.02
N PRO A 399 -15.82 9.75 -11.92
CA PRO A 399 -16.36 8.88 -10.86
C PRO A 399 -17.32 7.79 -11.38
N ALA A 400 -18.18 8.12 -12.34
CA ALA A 400 -19.09 7.15 -12.97
C ALA A 400 -18.37 6.07 -13.78
N GLN A 401 -17.26 6.40 -14.46
CA GLN A 401 -16.41 5.40 -15.10
C GLN A 401 -15.73 4.50 -14.06
N LEU A 402 -15.19 5.07 -12.98
CA LEU A 402 -14.55 4.30 -11.90
C LEU A 402 -15.54 3.39 -11.16
N GLU A 403 -16.79 3.82 -10.99
CA GLU A 403 -17.86 2.99 -10.43
C GLU A 403 -18.28 1.86 -11.37
N THR A 404 -18.30 2.12 -12.69
CA THR A 404 -18.55 1.09 -13.72
C THR A 404 -17.44 0.03 -13.67
N VAL A 405 -16.17 0.46 -13.55
CA VAL A 405 -15.01 -0.42 -13.34
C VAL A 405 -15.14 -1.24 -12.05
N ARG A 406 -15.53 -0.60 -10.92
CA ARG A 406 -15.74 -1.27 -9.63
C ARG A 406 -16.79 -2.36 -9.71
N THR A 407 -17.94 -2.03 -10.32
CA THR A 407 -19.08 -2.93 -10.47
C THR A 407 -18.72 -4.12 -11.34
N ALA A 408 -18.12 -3.89 -12.51
CA ALA A 408 -17.70 -4.96 -13.41
C ALA A 408 -16.62 -5.87 -12.80
N PHE A 409 -15.66 -5.30 -12.06
CA PHE A 409 -14.62 -6.08 -11.37
C PHE A 409 -15.21 -6.97 -10.27
N ASN A 410 -16.03 -6.41 -9.39
CA ASN A 410 -16.67 -7.15 -8.30
C ASN A 410 -17.64 -8.23 -8.85
N GLN A 411 -18.34 -7.95 -9.96
CA GLN A 411 -19.21 -8.92 -10.63
C GLN A 411 -18.42 -10.11 -11.20
N GLN A 412 -17.36 -9.87 -11.99
CA GLN A 412 -16.51 -10.95 -12.50
C GLN A 412 -15.83 -11.75 -11.37
N GLN A 413 -15.45 -11.07 -10.29
CA GLN A 413 -14.88 -11.72 -9.10
C GLN A 413 -15.91 -12.62 -8.41
N SER A 414 -17.16 -12.17 -8.24
CA SER A 414 -18.24 -12.98 -7.66
C SER A 414 -18.60 -14.18 -8.52
N GLU A 415 -18.77 -14.01 -9.84
CA GLU A 415 -19.09 -15.12 -10.74
C GLU A 415 -18.00 -16.22 -10.74
N ARG A 416 -16.73 -15.84 -10.65
CA ARG A 416 -15.61 -16.80 -10.56
C ARG A 416 -15.58 -17.53 -9.21
N LEU A 417 -15.95 -16.87 -8.11
CA LEU A 417 -16.05 -17.50 -6.79
C LEU A 417 -17.20 -18.51 -6.76
N ASP A 418 -18.39 -18.10 -7.22
CA ASP A 418 -19.55 -18.98 -7.41
C ASP A 418 -19.16 -20.19 -8.26
N ALA A 419 -18.45 -19.99 -9.37
CA ALA A 419 -18.04 -21.06 -10.27
C ALA A 419 -17.11 -22.09 -9.61
N SER A 420 -16.15 -21.66 -8.79
CA SER A 420 -15.30 -22.57 -8.01
C SER A 420 -16.11 -23.42 -7.03
N ASP A 421 -17.10 -22.82 -6.35
CA ASP A 421 -17.96 -23.52 -5.41
C ASP A 421 -18.95 -24.49 -6.09
N LEU A 422 -19.40 -24.13 -7.31
CA LEU A 422 -20.30 -24.89 -8.18
C LEU A 422 -19.60 -26.09 -8.84
N LEU A 423 -18.38 -25.93 -9.36
CA LEU A 423 -17.53 -27.02 -9.84
C LEU A 423 -17.22 -28.02 -8.71
N SER A 424 -17.09 -27.50 -7.49
CA SER A 424 -16.88 -28.27 -6.26
C SER A 424 -18.17 -28.86 -5.67
N THR A 425 -19.30 -28.85 -6.39
CA THR A 425 -20.55 -29.50 -5.95
C THR A 425 -20.38 -31.03 -5.95
N PRO A 426 -20.57 -31.72 -4.81
CA PRO A 426 -20.48 -33.19 -4.76
C PRO A 426 -21.54 -33.85 -5.66
N ILE A 427 -21.15 -34.91 -6.36
CA ILE A 427 -22.11 -35.81 -7.01
C ILE A 427 -22.75 -36.66 -5.89
N PRO A 428 -24.09 -36.74 -5.79
CA PRO A 428 -24.74 -37.51 -4.72
C PRO A 428 -24.52 -39.01 -4.89
N SER A 429 -24.43 -39.72 -3.77
CA SER A 429 -24.31 -41.19 -3.75
C SER A 429 -25.66 -41.84 -3.43
N ARG A 430 -26.19 -42.64 -4.36
CA ARG A 430 -27.43 -43.41 -4.13
C ARG A 430 -27.32 -44.35 -2.93
N LYS A 431 -26.11 -44.89 -2.67
CA LYS A 431 -25.80 -45.69 -1.48
C LYS A 431 -25.92 -44.87 -0.19
N GLU A 432 -25.36 -43.67 -0.15
CA GLU A 432 -25.38 -42.82 1.05
C GLU A 432 -26.80 -42.33 1.38
N ILE A 433 -27.57 -41.96 0.36
CA ILE A 433 -29.00 -41.60 0.49
C ILE A 433 -29.79 -42.77 1.09
N ALA A 434 -29.58 -43.99 0.58
CA ALA A 434 -30.22 -45.19 1.11
C ALA A 434 -29.79 -45.49 2.56
N LEU A 435 -28.49 -45.49 2.85
CA LEU A 435 -27.98 -45.70 4.21
C LEU A 435 -28.50 -44.66 5.20
N ALA A 436 -28.56 -43.38 4.83
CA ALA A 436 -29.07 -42.32 5.70
C ALA A 436 -30.55 -42.55 6.06
N LYS A 437 -31.39 -42.90 5.07
CA LYS A 437 -32.82 -43.18 5.30
C LYS A 437 -33.05 -44.48 6.08
N LEU A 438 -32.24 -45.50 5.85
CA LEU A 438 -32.27 -46.74 6.64
C LEU A 438 -31.86 -46.51 8.10
N LYS A 439 -30.78 -45.76 8.35
CA LYS A 439 -30.36 -45.32 9.70
C LYS A 439 -31.44 -44.49 10.39
N GLN A 440 -32.07 -43.55 9.68
CA GLN A 440 -33.16 -42.74 10.21
C GLN A 440 -34.37 -43.58 10.64
N GLN A 441 -34.69 -44.65 9.90
CA GLN A 441 -35.86 -45.50 10.15
C GLN A 441 -35.62 -46.61 11.19
N PHE A 442 -34.40 -47.16 11.27
CA PHE A 442 -34.11 -48.39 12.05
C PHE A 442 -32.93 -48.26 13.04
N GLY A 443 -32.19 -47.14 13.03
CA GLY A 443 -31.05 -46.89 13.89
C GLY A 443 -29.74 -47.57 13.45
N ASP A 444 -28.61 -47.05 13.91
CA ASP A 444 -27.26 -47.43 13.45
C ASP A 444 -26.80 -48.87 13.75
N LYS A 445 -27.57 -49.65 14.53
CA LYS A 445 -27.18 -51.01 14.96
C LYS A 445 -27.62 -52.12 14.00
N VAL A 446 -28.45 -51.82 13.01
CA VAL A 446 -28.99 -52.80 12.06
C VAL A 446 -27.98 -53.03 10.92
N PRO A 447 -27.73 -54.29 10.50
CA PRO A 447 -26.67 -54.62 9.53
C PRO A 447 -27.06 -54.31 8.08
N PHE A 448 -27.21 -53.02 7.75
CA PHE A 448 -27.83 -52.57 6.48
C PHE A 448 -27.16 -53.07 5.20
N GLU A 449 -25.87 -53.37 5.23
CA GLU A 449 -25.09 -53.85 4.07
C GLU A 449 -24.91 -55.38 4.02
N GLU A 450 -25.25 -56.10 5.09
CA GLU A 450 -25.14 -57.57 5.12
C GLU A 450 -26.27 -58.19 4.28
N LYS A 451 -25.92 -59.20 3.47
CA LYS A 451 -26.84 -59.87 2.54
C LYS A 451 -27.62 -60.98 3.23
N LEU A 452 -28.67 -60.58 3.96
CA LEU A 452 -29.42 -61.44 4.88
C LEU A 452 -30.92 -61.59 4.52
N LEU A 453 -31.37 -60.94 3.45
CA LEU A 453 -32.78 -60.93 3.02
C LEU A 453 -32.95 -61.64 1.66
N ARG A 454 -34.02 -62.43 1.53
CA ARG A 454 -34.47 -63.04 0.26
C ARG A 454 -35.97 -62.80 0.06
N LEU A 455 -36.44 -62.88 -1.18
CA LEU A 455 -37.88 -62.82 -1.50
C LEU A 455 -38.65 -63.96 -0.82
N ASP A 456 -39.89 -63.68 -0.42
CA ASP A 456 -40.83 -64.65 0.15
C ASP A 456 -41.75 -65.26 -0.92
N GLU A 457 -41.15 -65.84 -1.96
CA GLU A 457 -41.87 -66.50 -3.07
C GLU A 457 -41.16 -67.80 -3.50
N PRO A 458 -41.90 -68.79 -4.03
CA PRO A 458 -41.34 -70.04 -4.52
C PRO A 458 -40.62 -69.87 -5.88
N GLY A 459 -39.45 -69.24 -5.84
CA GLY A 459 -38.34 -69.47 -6.77
C GLY A 459 -38.56 -69.16 -8.26
N THR A 460 -38.42 -67.88 -8.65
CA THR A 460 -37.97 -67.55 -10.02
C THR A 460 -36.57 -68.12 -10.26
N PRO A 461 -36.33 -68.92 -11.33
CA PRO A 461 -35.01 -69.47 -11.61
C PRO A 461 -33.95 -68.39 -11.86
N TYR A 462 -32.68 -68.70 -11.56
CA TYR A 462 -31.55 -67.81 -11.84
C TYR A 462 -31.38 -67.50 -13.35
N ALA A 463 -31.85 -68.43 -14.19
CA ALA A 463 -31.81 -68.38 -15.65
C ALA A 463 -33.15 -67.94 -16.26
N GLU A 464 -33.46 -66.65 -16.16
CA GLU A 464 -34.40 -65.98 -17.06
C GLU A 464 -33.64 -65.12 -18.08
N PRO A 465 -34.21 -64.84 -19.27
CA PRO A 465 -33.62 -63.91 -20.24
C PRO A 465 -33.36 -62.53 -19.62
N LEU A 466 -32.18 -61.97 -19.86
CA LEU A 466 -31.75 -60.66 -19.33
C LEU A 466 -32.72 -59.50 -19.65
N TYR A 467 -33.51 -59.64 -20.71
CA TYR A 467 -34.46 -58.64 -21.20
C TYR A 467 -35.90 -58.79 -20.63
N ASN A 468 -36.17 -59.69 -19.68
CA ASN A 468 -37.49 -59.71 -19.02
C ASN A 468 -37.67 -58.44 -18.15
N PRO A 469 -38.62 -57.53 -18.46
CA PRO A 469 -38.84 -56.32 -17.67
C PRO A 469 -39.34 -56.63 -16.25
N ASN A 470 -39.97 -57.79 -16.05
CA ASN A 470 -40.53 -58.24 -14.77
C ASN A 470 -39.54 -59.09 -13.95
N ARG A 471 -38.28 -59.23 -14.38
CA ARG A 471 -37.27 -60.09 -13.72
C ARG A 471 -37.02 -59.63 -12.28
N ARG A 472 -37.47 -60.44 -11.32
CA ARG A 472 -37.26 -60.20 -9.88
C ARG A 472 -35.80 -60.50 -9.48
N PRO A 473 -35.25 -59.83 -8.45
CA PRO A 473 -33.88 -60.09 -8.00
C PRO A 473 -33.69 -61.52 -7.49
N ALA A 474 -32.57 -62.15 -7.84
CA ALA A 474 -32.24 -63.50 -7.39
C ALA A 474 -31.07 -63.52 -6.40
N GLY A 475 -31.24 -64.27 -5.30
CA GLY A 475 -30.20 -64.51 -4.28
C GLY A 475 -30.47 -63.81 -2.95
N LEU A 476 -29.39 -63.50 -2.23
CA LEU A 476 -29.44 -62.74 -0.97
C LEU A 476 -29.11 -61.26 -1.21
N HIS A 477 -29.92 -60.41 -0.59
CA HIS A 477 -29.91 -58.96 -0.69
C HIS A 477 -29.71 -58.33 0.69
N SER A 478 -29.14 -57.14 0.70
CA SER A 478 -29.03 -56.31 1.90
C SER A 478 -30.22 -55.34 2.00
N MET A 479 -30.45 -54.74 3.18
CA MET A 479 -31.46 -53.67 3.31
C MET A 479 -31.10 -52.47 2.41
N LEU A 480 -29.80 -52.20 2.26
CA LEU A 480 -29.26 -51.23 1.34
C LEU A 480 -29.62 -51.55 -0.13
N ASP A 481 -29.46 -52.80 -0.57
CA ASP A 481 -29.91 -53.21 -1.91
C ASP A 481 -31.39 -52.91 -2.10
N ILE A 482 -32.25 -53.32 -1.17
CA ILE A 482 -33.71 -53.16 -1.27
C ILE A 482 -34.11 -51.68 -1.33
N ALA A 483 -33.50 -50.84 -0.49
CA ALA A 483 -33.75 -49.40 -0.49
C ALA A 483 -33.31 -48.70 -1.79
N MET A 484 -32.22 -49.15 -2.43
CA MET A 484 -31.78 -48.61 -3.74
C MET A 484 -32.62 -49.15 -4.91
N MET A 485 -33.14 -50.38 -4.81
CA MET A 485 -33.99 -50.99 -5.85
C MET A 485 -35.46 -50.54 -5.79
N GLU A 486 -35.92 -49.95 -4.68
CA GLU A 486 -37.29 -49.45 -4.47
C GLU A 486 -38.42 -50.48 -4.74
N LEU A 487 -38.20 -51.74 -4.38
CA LEU A 487 -39.13 -52.85 -4.58
C LEU A 487 -40.26 -52.85 -3.54
N GLY A 488 -41.04 -51.77 -3.49
CA GLY A 488 -41.97 -51.44 -2.39
C GLY A 488 -43.10 -52.43 -2.12
N ASP A 489 -43.44 -53.29 -3.07
CA ASP A 489 -44.51 -54.31 -2.95
C ASP A 489 -43.96 -55.73 -2.74
N ALA A 490 -42.63 -55.92 -2.75
CA ALA A 490 -42.00 -57.22 -2.55
C ALA A 490 -42.01 -57.63 -1.07
N LYS A 491 -42.41 -58.89 -0.80
CA LYS A 491 -42.28 -59.50 0.54
C LYS A 491 -40.94 -60.20 0.69
N TRP A 492 -40.32 -60.02 1.84
CA TRP A 492 -38.99 -60.51 2.18
C TRP A 492 -39.04 -61.44 3.40
N LYS A 493 -38.12 -62.40 3.43
CA LYS A 493 -37.80 -63.23 4.59
C LYS A 493 -36.31 -63.15 4.91
N THR A 494 -36.02 -63.28 6.20
CA THR A 494 -34.68 -63.43 6.77
C THR A 494 -34.71 -64.51 7.85
N THR A 495 -33.54 -64.94 8.31
CA THR A 495 -33.34 -65.79 9.50
C THR A 495 -32.46 -65.10 10.54
N ASP A 496 -32.19 -63.81 10.38
CA ASP A 496 -31.34 -63.02 11.27
C ASP A 496 -32.19 -62.09 12.15
N GLU A 497 -32.15 -62.32 13.47
CA GLU A 497 -32.94 -61.58 14.46
C GLU A 497 -32.57 -60.09 14.56
N ARG A 498 -31.42 -59.67 13.99
CA ARG A 498 -31.00 -58.26 13.93
C ARG A 498 -31.80 -57.43 12.94
N ILE A 499 -32.65 -58.06 12.10
CA ILE A 499 -33.35 -57.42 11.00
C ILE A 499 -34.87 -57.32 11.29
N PRO A 500 -35.44 -56.09 11.33
CA PRO A 500 -36.86 -55.88 11.67
C PRO A 500 -37.78 -56.20 10.47
N ILE A 501 -37.99 -57.49 10.22
CA ILE A 501 -38.60 -57.99 8.98
C ILE A 501 -40.02 -57.49 8.71
N ASP A 502 -40.85 -57.35 9.75
CA ASP A 502 -42.23 -56.85 9.62
C ASP A 502 -42.25 -55.36 9.21
N ALA A 503 -41.31 -54.58 9.73
CA ALA A 503 -41.17 -53.18 9.38
C ALA A 503 -40.62 -52.99 7.96
N ILE A 504 -39.72 -53.88 7.50
CA ILE A 504 -39.23 -53.92 6.10
C ILE A 504 -40.36 -54.30 5.14
N ASN A 505 -41.27 -55.19 5.56
CA ASN A 505 -42.42 -55.63 4.78
C ASN A 505 -43.65 -54.69 4.86
N ALA A 506 -43.57 -53.59 5.62
CA ALA A 506 -44.56 -52.51 5.62
C ALA A 506 -44.43 -51.64 4.34
N PRO A 507 -45.46 -50.86 3.95
CA PRO A 507 -45.41 -50.00 2.76
C PRO A 507 -44.48 -48.80 2.94
N LEU A 508 -43.16 -49.04 2.85
CA LEU A 508 -42.10 -48.04 3.00
C LEU A 508 -41.60 -47.54 1.65
N LYS A 509 -42.02 -46.32 1.28
CA LYS A 509 -41.44 -45.59 0.13
C LYS A 509 -40.27 -44.74 0.60
N PHE A 510 -39.06 -45.29 0.55
CA PHE A 510 -37.85 -44.53 0.89
C PHE A 510 -37.52 -43.42 -0.12
N GLU A 511 -38.06 -43.44 -1.34
CA GLU A 511 -37.79 -42.44 -2.40
C GLU A 511 -36.28 -42.16 -2.60
N VAL A 512 -35.46 -43.22 -2.61
CA VAL A 512 -34.02 -43.17 -2.83
C VAL A 512 -33.71 -42.77 -4.27
N ASN A 513 -34.34 -43.36 -5.29
CA ASN A 513 -34.05 -43.03 -6.68
C ASN A 513 -34.59 -41.64 -7.02
N LYS A 514 -35.75 -41.24 -6.50
CA LYS A 514 -36.26 -39.86 -6.64
C LYS A 514 -35.29 -38.86 -6.02
N THR A 515 -34.92 -39.04 -4.75
CA THR A 515 -33.99 -38.14 -4.05
C THR A 515 -32.62 -38.09 -4.73
N PHE A 516 -32.11 -39.22 -5.22
CA PHE A 516 -30.89 -39.28 -6.02
C PHE A 516 -31.04 -38.48 -7.32
N ASN A 517 -32.09 -38.72 -8.11
CA ASN A 517 -32.28 -38.05 -9.40
C ASN A 517 -32.42 -36.53 -9.22
N ASP A 518 -33.19 -36.08 -8.22
CA ASP A 518 -33.37 -34.66 -7.88
C ASP A 518 -32.04 -34.01 -7.51
N GLN A 519 -31.27 -34.61 -6.58
CA GLN A 519 -29.96 -34.11 -6.18
C GLN A 519 -28.92 -34.18 -7.30
N PHE A 520 -28.96 -35.23 -8.13
CA PHE A 520 -28.02 -35.44 -9.22
C PHE A 520 -28.23 -34.38 -10.30
N LYS A 521 -29.49 -34.12 -10.68
CA LYS A 521 -29.84 -33.04 -11.59
C LYS A 521 -29.29 -31.69 -11.10
N THR A 522 -29.56 -31.30 -9.86
CA THR A 522 -29.03 -30.04 -9.31
C THR A 522 -27.49 -30.02 -9.24
N ALA A 523 -26.83 -31.15 -8.98
CA ALA A 523 -25.37 -31.24 -8.99
C ALA A 523 -24.78 -31.09 -10.41
N ILE A 524 -25.45 -31.64 -11.43
CA ILE A 524 -25.08 -31.47 -12.83
C ILE A 524 -25.37 -30.05 -13.31
N GLU A 525 -26.55 -29.48 -13.06
CA GLU A 525 -26.87 -28.07 -13.41
C GLU A 525 -25.86 -27.09 -12.77
N SER A 526 -25.44 -27.36 -11.53
CA SER A 526 -24.41 -26.58 -10.84
C SER A 526 -23.06 -26.67 -11.55
N ARG A 527 -22.60 -27.89 -11.89
CA ARG A 527 -21.35 -28.11 -12.62
C ARG A 527 -21.41 -27.54 -14.04
N GLN A 528 -22.55 -27.73 -14.71
CA GLN A 528 -23.17 -26.95 -15.80
C GLN A 528 -22.66 -25.50 -15.84
N LYS A 529 -23.21 -24.72 -14.90
CA LYS A 529 -22.94 -23.29 -14.72
C LYS A 529 -21.47 -23.00 -14.37
N GLY A 530 -20.85 -23.81 -13.51
CA GLY A 530 -19.44 -23.64 -13.13
C GLY A 530 -18.48 -23.76 -14.31
N ILE A 531 -18.66 -24.79 -15.14
CA ILE A 531 -17.92 -25.03 -16.39
C ILE A 531 -18.10 -23.86 -17.34
N GLY A 532 -19.33 -23.38 -17.54
CA GLY A 532 -19.62 -22.23 -18.40
C GLY A 532 -18.82 -20.98 -17.97
N THR A 533 -18.80 -20.66 -16.67
CA THR A 533 -17.99 -19.55 -16.15
C THR A 533 -16.48 -19.78 -16.25
N THR A 534 -15.99 -21.03 -16.17
CA THR A 534 -14.58 -21.32 -16.51
C THR A 534 -14.28 -20.98 -17.95
N ILE A 535 -15.12 -21.35 -18.93
CA ILE A 535 -14.90 -21.00 -20.34
C ILE A 535 -14.94 -19.47 -20.56
N LYS A 536 -15.92 -18.77 -19.97
CA LYS A 536 -15.96 -17.29 -19.95
C LYS A 536 -14.65 -16.69 -19.41
N HIS A 537 -14.10 -17.28 -18.34
CA HIS A 537 -12.86 -16.81 -17.74
C HIS A 537 -11.63 -17.06 -18.62
N LEU A 538 -11.50 -18.25 -19.20
CA LEU A 538 -10.37 -18.61 -20.05
C LEU A 538 -10.31 -17.73 -21.30
N ILE A 539 -11.44 -17.48 -21.96
CA ILE A 539 -11.49 -16.58 -23.12
C ILE A 539 -11.09 -15.16 -22.71
N ALA A 540 -11.54 -14.66 -21.56
CA ALA A 540 -11.14 -13.35 -21.05
C ALA A 540 -9.63 -13.21 -20.72
N GLN A 541 -8.94 -14.32 -20.42
CA GLN A 541 -7.48 -14.32 -20.21
C GLN A 541 -6.66 -14.31 -21.52
N LEU A 542 -7.27 -14.62 -22.67
CA LEU A 542 -6.54 -14.76 -23.94
C LEU A 542 -5.93 -13.44 -24.43
N PRO A 543 -4.85 -13.50 -25.22
CA PRO A 543 -4.30 -12.34 -25.93
C PRO A 543 -5.36 -11.63 -26.77
N LEU A 544 -5.23 -10.31 -26.93
CA LEU A 544 -6.27 -9.49 -27.57
C LEU A 544 -6.67 -9.99 -28.97
N ALA A 545 -5.71 -10.42 -29.78
CA ALA A 545 -5.98 -10.95 -31.12
C ALA A 545 -6.80 -12.25 -31.08
N ASP A 546 -6.50 -13.14 -30.14
CA ASP A 546 -7.21 -14.41 -29.97
C ASP A 546 -8.64 -14.18 -29.44
N ARG A 547 -8.83 -13.21 -28.54
CA ARG A 547 -10.16 -12.72 -28.15
C ARG A 547 -10.91 -12.16 -29.36
N GLN A 548 -10.32 -11.26 -30.13
CA GLN A 548 -10.96 -10.70 -31.33
C GLN A 548 -11.34 -11.76 -32.36
N ASN A 549 -10.54 -12.82 -32.52
CA ASN A 549 -10.85 -13.95 -33.40
C ASN A 549 -12.10 -14.72 -32.93
N LEU A 550 -12.17 -15.06 -31.64
CA LEU A 550 -13.31 -15.78 -31.05
C LEU A 550 -14.59 -14.92 -30.97
N GLU A 551 -14.45 -13.62 -30.71
CA GLU A 551 -15.56 -12.68 -30.57
C GLU A 551 -16.21 -12.34 -31.92
N HIS A 552 -15.41 -12.19 -32.99
CA HIS A 552 -15.89 -11.64 -34.26
C HIS A 552 -15.89 -12.61 -35.44
N GLY A 553 -15.13 -13.70 -35.41
CA GLY A 553 -15.09 -14.70 -36.49
C GLY A 553 -16.38 -15.51 -36.63
N LYS A 554 -16.53 -16.21 -37.75
CA LYS A 554 -17.39 -17.40 -37.84
C LYS A 554 -16.73 -18.52 -37.05
N LEU A 555 -17.48 -19.19 -36.18
CA LEU A 555 -17.02 -20.27 -35.33
C LEU A 555 -17.50 -21.63 -35.86
N GLU A 556 -16.59 -22.59 -35.98
CA GLU A 556 -16.86 -23.97 -36.39
C GLU A 556 -16.24 -24.91 -35.34
N PHE A 557 -17.04 -25.78 -34.73
CA PHE A 557 -16.61 -26.63 -33.60
C PHE A 557 -16.35 -28.06 -34.05
N PHE A 558 -15.33 -28.71 -33.48
CA PHE A 558 -14.92 -30.06 -33.86
C PHE A 558 -14.65 -30.95 -32.64
N GLN A 559 -15.30 -32.10 -32.59
CA GLN A 559 -15.14 -33.11 -31.56
C GLN A 559 -14.15 -34.18 -32.00
N LYS A 560 -13.30 -34.64 -31.08
CA LYS A 560 -12.47 -35.82 -31.24
C LYS A 560 -13.17 -37.04 -30.62
N LYS A 561 -13.42 -38.08 -31.41
CA LYS A 561 -14.11 -39.31 -31.01
C LYS A 561 -13.26 -40.52 -31.32
N THR A 562 -13.31 -41.53 -30.46
CA THR A 562 -12.64 -42.82 -30.67
C THR A 562 -13.69 -43.88 -30.94
N TYR A 563 -13.58 -44.56 -32.06
CA TYR A 563 -14.47 -45.66 -32.44
C TYR A 563 -13.76 -47.01 -32.29
N ALA A 564 -14.45 -47.99 -31.74
CA ALA A 564 -14.04 -49.39 -31.81
C ALA A 564 -14.59 -50.03 -33.09
N LEU A 565 -13.72 -50.66 -33.86
CA LEU A 565 -14.07 -51.49 -35.01
C LEU A 565 -14.55 -52.86 -34.52
N GLY A 566 -15.63 -53.36 -35.10
CA GLY A 566 -16.07 -54.74 -34.92
C GLY A 566 -15.19 -55.75 -35.67
N LEU A 567 -15.52 -57.03 -35.51
CA LEU A 567 -14.81 -58.16 -36.12
C LEU A 567 -15.01 -58.25 -37.65
N ASP A 568 -16.00 -57.52 -38.18
CA ASP A 568 -16.24 -57.29 -39.61
C ASP A 568 -15.38 -56.15 -40.21
N PHE A 569 -14.54 -55.51 -39.39
CA PHE A 569 -13.71 -54.34 -39.70
C PHE A 569 -14.44 -53.12 -40.30
N THR A 570 -15.78 -53.12 -40.30
CA THR A 570 -16.62 -52.16 -41.02
C THR A 570 -17.66 -51.51 -40.09
N SER A 571 -18.22 -52.28 -39.15
CA SER A 571 -19.00 -51.73 -38.04
C SER A 571 -18.13 -50.88 -37.12
N LYS A 572 -18.71 -49.80 -36.60
CA LYS A 572 -18.05 -48.84 -35.70
C LYS A 572 -18.96 -48.51 -34.54
N THR A 573 -18.56 -48.86 -33.32
CA THR A 573 -19.21 -48.39 -32.10
C THR A 573 -18.42 -47.23 -31.52
N LEU A 574 -19.09 -46.20 -31.01
CA LEU A 574 -18.42 -45.14 -30.26
C LEU A 574 -17.86 -45.76 -28.97
N HIS A 575 -16.56 -45.57 -28.74
CA HIS A 575 -15.85 -46.14 -27.60
C HIS A 575 -15.46 -45.08 -26.57
N ASP A 576 -15.16 -43.86 -27.04
CA ASP A 576 -14.77 -42.73 -26.20
C ASP A 576 -15.03 -41.41 -26.94
N LYS A 577 -15.26 -40.33 -26.18
CA LYS A 577 -15.41 -38.95 -26.68
C LYS A 577 -14.45 -38.08 -25.86
N ASP A 578 -13.53 -37.42 -26.55
CA ASP A 578 -12.58 -36.54 -25.87
C ASP A 578 -13.32 -35.36 -25.21
N ASN A 579 -12.85 -34.90 -24.05
CA ASN A 579 -13.42 -33.75 -23.34
C ASN A 579 -12.83 -32.41 -23.82
N ASN A 580 -11.86 -32.47 -24.74
CA ASN A 580 -11.30 -31.30 -25.39
C ASN A 580 -12.09 -30.95 -26.67
N LEU A 581 -12.45 -29.67 -26.81
CA LEU A 581 -13.17 -29.15 -27.97
C LEU A 581 -12.23 -28.32 -28.84
N LEU A 582 -12.20 -28.61 -30.15
CA LEU A 582 -11.49 -27.78 -31.12
C LEU A 582 -12.44 -26.72 -31.69
N VAL A 583 -12.02 -25.45 -31.68
CA VAL A 583 -12.78 -24.31 -32.20
C VAL A 583 -11.97 -23.68 -33.33
N LYS A 584 -12.49 -23.70 -34.54
CA LYS A 584 -11.97 -22.91 -35.66
C LYS A 584 -12.68 -21.57 -35.71
N ALA A 585 -11.92 -20.48 -35.67
CA ALA A 585 -12.40 -19.13 -35.90
C ALA A 585 -11.92 -18.63 -37.27
N THR A 586 -12.86 -18.18 -38.10
CA THR A 586 -12.60 -17.66 -39.46
C THR A 586 -13.05 -16.20 -39.51
N GLY A 587 -12.13 -15.26 -39.75
CA GLY A 587 -12.46 -13.83 -39.73
C GLY A 587 -11.48 -12.96 -40.53
N VAL A 588 -11.51 -11.64 -40.29
CA VAL A 588 -10.68 -10.65 -41.00
C VAL A 588 -9.17 -10.85 -40.81
N ASN A 589 -8.77 -11.53 -39.73
CA ASN A 589 -7.38 -11.89 -39.43
C ASN A 589 -6.94 -13.23 -40.08
N GLY A 590 -7.80 -13.88 -40.86
CA GLY A 590 -7.60 -15.22 -41.42
C GLY A 590 -8.31 -16.33 -40.62
N GLU A 591 -7.79 -17.56 -40.74
CA GLU A 591 -8.25 -18.71 -39.95
C GLU A 591 -7.33 -18.94 -38.74
N SER A 592 -7.92 -19.31 -37.60
CA SER A 592 -7.21 -19.75 -36.40
C SER A 592 -7.94 -20.92 -35.77
N VAL A 593 -7.21 -21.86 -35.17
CA VAL A 593 -7.80 -23.03 -34.48
C VAL A 593 -7.32 -23.04 -33.04
N TYR A 594 -8.24 -23.29 -32.12
CA TYR A 594 -8.02 -23.32 -30.67
C TYR A 594 -8.44 -24.68 -30.11
N GLU A 595 -7.65 -25.24 -29.20
CA GLU A 595 -8.06 -26.35 -28.34
C GLU A 595 -8.51 -25.79 -26.99
N ILE A 596 -9.74 -26.09 -26.57
CA ILE A 596 -10.25 -25.86 -25.22
C ILE A 596 -9.99 -27.12 -24.40
N ASP A 597 -9.11 -27.03 -23.40
CA ASP A 597 -8.81 -28.11 -22.46
C ASP A 597 -9.15 -27.66 -21.03
N ILE A 598 -10.34 -28.07 -20.58
CA ILE A 598 -10.84 -27.70 -19.25
C ILE A 598 -10.05 -28.37 -18.11
N LYS A 599 -9.41 -29.53 -18.37
CA LYS A 599 -8.62 -30.25 -17.38
C LYS A 599 -7.28 -29.55 -17.09
N LYS A 600 -6.65 -28.99 -18.12
CA LYS A 600 -5.50 -28.07 -17.99
C LYS A 600 -5.92 -26.68 -17.53
N GLY A 601 -7.20 -26.32 -17.65
CA GLY A 601 -7.68 -24.96 -17.43
C GLY A 601 -7.10 -23.99 -18.45
N ALA A 602 -7.12 -24.34 -19.74
CA ALA A 602 -6.46 -23.57 -20.79
C ALA A 602 -7.24 -23.56 -22.12
N ILE A 603 -7.07 -22.49 -22.89
CA ILE A 603 -7.40 -22.44 -24.31
C ILE A 603 -6.11 -22.13 -25.05
N THR A 604 -5.71 -22.99 -25.99
CA THR A 604 -4.42 -22.87 -26.70
C THR A 604 -4.61 -22.86 -28.21
N ALA A 605 -4.00 -21.90 -28.89
CA ALA A 605 -3.93 -21.90 -30.35
C ALA A 605 -3.13 -23.12 -30.84
N VAL A 606 -3.67 -23.83 -31.83
CA VAL A 606 -3.09 -25.02 -32.46
C VAL A 606 -3.00 -24.86 -33.97
N SER A 607 -2.10 -25.61 -34.61
CA SER A 607 -2.04 -25.64 -36.08
C SER A 607 -3.37 -26.12 -36.67
N ALA A 608 -3.82 -25.54 -37.79
CA ALA A 608 -5.00 -26.02 -38.52
C ALA A 608 -4.90 -27.50 -38.95
N SER A 609 -3.67 -28.04 -39.06
CA SER A 609 -3.44 -29.48 -39.24
C SER A 609 -4.00 -30.36 -38.12
N ALA A 610 -4.29 -29.80 -36.93
CA ALA A 610 -4.98 -30.50 -35.86
C ALA A 610 -6.36 -31.03 -36.30
N LEU A 611 -7.08 -30.29 -37.16
CA LEU A 611 -8.40 -30.69 -37.67
C LEU A 611 -8.34 -31.86 -38.67
N THR A 612 -7.20 -32.04 -39.34
CA THR A 612 -7.02 -33.01 -40.45
C THR A 612 -6.04 -34.14 -40.14
N ARG A 613 -5.43 -34.15 -38.95
CA ARG A 613 -4.41 -35.14 -38.56
C ARG A 613 -5.02 -36.53 -38.32
N THR A 614 -5.04 -37.35 -39.36
CA THR A 614 -5.22 -38.81 -39.23
C THR A 614 -4.08 -39.38 -38.38
N LYS A 615 -4.42 -40.07 -37.29
CA LYS A 615 -3.46 -40.85 -36.48
C LYS A 615 -3.55 -42.34 -36.78
N GLU A 616 -2.51 -43.07 -36.39
CA GLU A 616 -2.41 -44.51 -36.57
C GLU A 616 -3.48 -45.28 -35.77
N ARG A 617 -3.98 -46.36 -36.38
CA ARG A 617 -4.96 -47.28 -35.80
C ARG A 617 -4.33 -48.09 -34.66
N GLN A 618 -4.79 -47.88 -33.42
CA GLN A 618 -4.36 -48.68 -32.28
C GLN A 618 -5.26 -49.91 -32.11
N ALA A 619 -4.78 -51.08 -32.55
CA ALA A 619 -5.52 -52.35 -32.55
C ALA A 619 -6.89 -52.27 -33.28
N ASN A 620 -8.01 -52.26 -32.56
CA ASN A 620 -9.34 -52.04 -33.13
C ASN A 620 -9.87 -50.61 -32.94
N LYS A 621 -9.11 -49.68 -32.37
CA LYS A 621 -9.53 -48.29 -32.13
C LYS A 621 -9.09 -47.36 -33.26
N VAL A 622 -9.96 -46.43 -33.63
CA VAL A 622 -9.73 -45.37 -34.62
C VAL A 622 -10.19 -44.03 -34.04
N GLU A 623 -9.25 -43.09 -33.86
CA GLU A 623 -9.59 -41.69 -33.58
C GLU A 623 -10.09 -41.00 -34.86
N LYS A 624 -11.15 -40.20 -34.76
CA LYS A 624 -11.67 -39.34 -35.83
C LYS A 624 -12.04 -37.98 -35.25
N ILE A 625 -11.77 -36.91 -36.01
CA ILE A 625 -12.26 -35.56 -35.73
C ILE A 625 -13.48 -35.30 -36.61
N GLU A 626 -14.54 -34.77 -36.01
CA GLU A 626 -15.84 -34.56 -36.64
C GLU A 626 -16.36 -33.16 -36.33
N LEU A 627 -17.02 -32.52 -37.31
CA LEU A 627 -17.76 -31.28 -37.07
C LEU A 627 -18.86 -31.53 -36.02
N PHE A 628 -18.97 -30.62 -35.06
CA PHE A 628 -20.00 -30.60 -34.03
C PHE A 628 -20.92 -29.41 -34.26
N THR A 629 -22.18 -29.70 -34.60
CA THR A 629 -23.26 -28.72 -34.67
C THR A 629 -23.98 -28.73 -33.33
N PRO A 630 -23.92 -27.64 -32.53
CA PRO A 630 -24.69 -27.55 -31.29
C PRO A 630 -26.18 -27.46 -31.57
N SER A 631 -26.99 -28.01 -30.68
CA SER A 631 -28.45 -28.02 -30.73
C SER A 631 -29.10 -26.94 -29.86
N LYS A 632 -28.37 -26.41 -28.87
CA LYS A 632 -28.84 -25.41 -27.90
C LYS A 632 -28.43 -23.97 -28.25
N THR A 633 -27.70 -23.75 -29.35
CA THR A 633 -27.15 -22.44 -29.77
C THR A 633 -27.47 -22.15 -31.24
N SER A 634 -27.85 -20.92 -31.58
CA SER A 634 -28.21 -20.54 -32.95
C SER A 634 -26.97 -20.35 -33.85
N GLU A 635 -27.08 -20.72 -35.13
CA GLU A 635 -26.03 -20.46 -36.13
C GLU A 635 -25.77 -18.96 -36.34
N SER A 636 -26.78 -18.09 -36.08
CA SER A 636 -26.59 -16.63 -36.04
C SER A 636 -25.52 -16.21 -35.03
N ASP A 637 -25.51 -16.87 -33.88
CA ASP A 637 -24.71 -16.49 -32.71
C ASP A 637 -23.27 -17.03 -32.84
N LEU A 638 -23.04 -17.88 -33.85
CA LEU A 638 -21.75 -18.46 -34.25
C LEU A 638 -21.25 -17.92 -35.60
N SER A 639 -22.06 -17.10 -36.30
CA SER A 639 -21.71 -16.47 -37.58
C SER A 639 -20.75 -15.28 -37.41
N GLN A 640 -20.04 -14.90 -38.49
CA GLN A 640 -19.13 -13.75 -38.46
C GLN A 640 -19.91 -12.43 -38.22
N THR A 641 -19.47 -11.63 -37.24
CA THR A 641 -20.08 -10.33 -36.94
C THR A 641 -19.27 -9.18 -37.58
N PRO A 642 -19.93 -8.14 -38.14
CA PRO A 642 -19.23 -6.93 -38.57
C PRO A 642 -18.50 -6.24 -37.41
N GLN A 643 -17.31 -5.68 -37.66
CA GLN A 643 -16.62 -4.80 -36.71
C GLN A 643 -17.26 -3.40 -36.68
N GLY A 644 -18.49 -3.32 -36.19
CA GLY A 644 -19.29 -2.08 -36.10
C GLY A 644 -19.38 -1.55 -34.67
N GLY A 645 -18.36 -0.85 -34.18
CA GLY A 645 -18.37 -0.25 -32.83
C GLY A 645 -17.17 0.64 -32.53
N SER A 646 -17.31 1.53 -31.54
CA SER A 646 -16.26 2.49 -31.16
C SER A 646 -15.15 1.90 -30.25
N SER A 647 -15.27 0.64 -29.83
CA SER A 647 -14.23 -0.07 -29.08
C SER A 647 -13.63 -1.19 -29.94
N THR A 648 -12.31 -1.22 -30.02
CA THR A 648 -11.54 -2.32 -30.63
C THR A 648 -11.26 -3.46 -29.65
N VAL A 649 -11.69 -3.33 -28.39
CA VAL A 649 -11.42 -4.27 -27.30
C VAL A 649 -12.72 -4.94 -26.85
N PRO A 650 -12.88 -6.27 -27.00
CA PRO A 650 -14.08 -6.97 -26.58
C PRO A 650 -14.12 -7.20 -25.06
N SER A 651 -15.32 -7.07 -24.49
CA SER A 651 -15.61 -7.34 -23.08
C SER A 651 -15.88 -8.83 -22.85
N SER A 652 -14.89 -9.66 -23.16
CA SER A 652 -15.09 -11.09 -23.39
C SER A 652 -15.69 -11.87 -22.23
N PHE A 653 -15.40 -11.53 -20.97
CA PHE A 653 -16.01 -12.26 -19.86
C PHE A 653 -17.55 -12.15 -19.83
N SER A 654 -18.09 -11.05 -20.33
CA SER A 654 -19.51 -10.71 -20.28
C SER A 654 -20.17 -10.58 -21.66
N SER A 655 -19.50 -10.99 -22.75
CA SER A 655 -20.07 -10.93 -24.09
C SER A 655 -21.04 -12.09 -24.35
N THR A 656 -22.10 -11.81 -25.11
CA THR A 656 -23.07 -12.83 -25.54
C THR A 656 -22.38 -13.94 -26.35
N ARG A 657 -21.39 -13.60 -27.19
CA ARG A 657 -20.61 -14.60 -27.94
C ARG A 657 -19.88 -15.56 -27.01
N THR A 658 -19.19 -15.04 -26.00
CA THR A 658 -18.43 -15.87 -25.08
C THR A 658 -19.35 -16.73 -24.19
N GLN A 659 -20.57 -16.25 -23.89
CA GLN A 659 -21.64 -17.12 -23.36
C GLN A 659 -22.02 -18.23 -24.34
N SER A 660 -22.25 -17.93 -25.62
CA SER A 660 -22.54 -18.96 -26.64
C SER A 660 -21.41 -20.00 -26.76
N ILE A 661 -20.14 -19.60 -26.74
CA ILE A 661 -19.00 -20.53 -26.76
C ILE A 661 -19.00 -21.42 -25.50
N ALA A 662 -19.31 -20.86 -24.34
CA ALA A 662 -19.43 -21.59 -23.09
C ALA A 662 -20.60 -22.61 -23.12
N ASP A 663 -21.75 -22.23 -23.66
CA ASP A 663 -22.93 -23.08 -23.80
C ASP A 663 -22.67 -24.25 -24.77
N VAL A 664 -22.01 -23.98 -25.91
CA VAL A 664 -21.56 -25.02 -26.87
C VAL A 664 -20.55 -25.98 -26.23
N PHE A 665 -19.64 -25.49 -25.38
CA PHE A 665 -18.71 -26.36 -24.65
C PHE A 665 -19.42 -27.22 -23.61
N VAL A 666 -20.39 -26.67 -22.88
CA VAL A 666 -21.25 -27.41 -21.94
C VAL A 666 -22.05 -28.49 -22.67
N GLU A 667 -22.65 -28.18 -23.83
CA GLU A 667 -23.36 -29.16 -24.65
C GLU A 667 -22.42 -30.26 -25.18
N HIS A 668 -21.22 -29.89 -25.62
CA HIS A 668 -20.21 -30.84 -26.07
C HIS A 668 -19.88 -31.91 -25.00
N LEU A 669 -19.76 -31.52 -23.73
CA LEU A 669 -19.41 -32.44 -22.65
C LEU A 669 -20.51 -33.48 -22.37
N ASP A 670 -21.78 -33.15 -22.56
CA ASP A 670 -22.92 -34.09 -22.48
C ASP A 670 -23.05 -34.80 -21.10
N ILE A 671 -22.77 -34.06 -20.03
CA ILE A 671 -22.68 -34.59 -18.65
C ILE A 671 -24.04 -34.84 -17.98
N ASP A 672 -25.13 -34.47 -18.66
CA ASP A 672 -26.54 -34.71 -18.36
C ASP A 672 -27.14 -35.91 -19.12
N SER A 673 -26.37 -36.59 -19.98
CA SER A 673 -26.83 -37.73 -20.78
C SER A 673 -27.31 -38.94 -19.96
N ASP A 674 -28.29 -39.68 -20.52
CA ASP A 674 -28.89 -40.86 -19.88
C ASP A 674 -27.86 -41.93 -19.48
N ASP A 675 -26.82 -42.15 -20.29
CA ASP A 675 -25.73 -43.07 -19.96
C ASP A 675 -24.93 -42.58 -18.74
N VAL A 676 -24.63 -41.28 -18.64
CA VAL A 676 -23.93 -40.70 -17.48
C VAL A 676 -24.81 -40.79 -16.22
N VAL A 677 -26.12 -40.53 -16.33
CA VAL A 677 -27.10 -40.71 -15.24
C VAL A 677 -27.17 -42.17 -14.78
N LYS A 678 -27.29 -43.11 -15.73
CA LYS A 678 -27.34 -44.56 -15.50
C LYS A 678 -26.10 -45.06 -14.76
N HIS A 679 -24.93 -44.61 -15.19
CA HIS A 679 -23.66 -44.89 -14.54
C HIS A 679 -23.58 -44.27 -13.12
N ALA A 680 -23.95 -43.00 -12.96
CA ALA A 680 -23.83 -42.28 -11.68
C ALA A 680 -24.72 -42.82 -10.55
N ARG A 681 -25.81 -43.53 -10.89
CA ARG A 681 -26.66 -44.24 -9.91
C ARG A 681 -25.90 -45.29 -9.10
N GLY A 682 -24.76 -45.79 -9.59
CA GLY A 682 -24.01 -46.90 -8.97
C GLY A 682 -24.80 -48.21 -9.00
N ALA A 683 -24.14 -49.34 -8.78
CA ALA A 683 -24.74 -50.66 -9.02
C ALA A 683 -25.19 -51.38 -7.72
N SER A 684 -26.52 -51.52 -7.55
CA SER A 684 -27.13 -52.48 -6.62
C SER A 684 -26.92 -53.94 -7.10
N THR A 685 -27.33 -54.93 -6.30
CA THR A 685 -27.27 -56.35 -6.72
C THR A 685 -28.09 -56.63 -7.99
N LEU A 686 -29.23 -55.95 -8.20
CA LEU A 686 -30.02 -56.12 -9.43
C LEU A 686 -29.35 -55.44 -10.64
N ASP A 687 -28.67 -54.31 -10.43
CA ASP A 687 -27.93 -53.62 -11.50
C ASP A 687 -26.71 -54.46 -11.94
N LYS A 688 -25.99 -55.05 -10.97
CA LYS A 688 -24.89 -56.02 -11.22
C LYS A 688 -25.36 -57.32 -11.88
N GLN A 689 -26.66 -57.62 -11.87
CA GLN A 689 -27.28 -58.74 -12.59
C GLN A 689 -27.76 -58.33 -14.01
N LYS A 690 -27.50 -57.09 -14.43
CA LYS A 690 -27.89 -56.52 -15.74
C LYS A 690 -26.71 -55.97 -16.55
N GLU A 691 -25.68 -55.39 -15.93
CA GLU A 691 -24.54 -54.76 -16.65
C GLU A 691 -23.20 -54.81 -15.88
N HIS A 692 -22.10 -54.37 -16.52
CA HIS A 692 -20.74 -54.43 -15.98
C HIS A 692 -19.89 -53.18 -16.30
N GLU A 693 -18.75 -53.06 -15.59
CA GLU A 693 -17.82 -51.91 -15.54
C GLU A 693 -18.29 -50.64 -14.78
N TRP A 694 -17.32 -49.91 -14.22
CA TRP A 694 -17.46 -48.64 -13.48
C TRP A 694 -16.31 -47.70 -13.92
N LYS A 695 -16.63 -46.53 -14.49
CA LYS A 695 -15.65 -45.48 -14.89
C LYS A 695 -16.06 -44.04 -14.50
N VAL A 696 -17.15 -43.92 -13.74
CA VAL A 696 -17.92 -42.67 -13.56
C VAL A 696 -17.22 -41.63 -12.70
N ALA A 697 -16.58 -42.08 -11.61
CA ALA A 697 -15.88 -41.18 -10.71
C ALA A 697 -14.72 -40.49 -11.43
N ASP A 698 -13.93 -41.24 -12.20
CA ASP A 698 -12.82 -40.68 -12.96
C ASP A 698 -13.30 -39.70 -14.05
N PHE A 699 -14.42 -39.97 -14.72
CA PHE A 699 -15.01 -39.01 -15.67
C PHE A 699 -15.28 -37.65 -15.01
N PHE A 700 -16.05 -37.62 -13.91
CA PHE A 700 -16.34 -36.36 -13.20
C PHE A 700 -15.13 -35.74 -12.52
N LEU A 701 -14.15 -36.53 -12.07
CA LEU A 701 -12.89 -36.02 -11.51
C LEU A 701 -11.94 -35.44 -12.55
N ASN A 702 -12.02 -35.88 -13.82
CA ASN A 702 -11.27 -35.28 -14.93
C ASN A 702 -11.89 -33.96 -15.44
N LEU A 703 -13.13 -33.66 -15.06
CA LEU A 703 -13.85 -32.41 -15.40
C LEU A 703 -13.73 -31.32 -14.31
N VAL A 704 -12.94 -31.55 -13.26
CA VAL A 704 -12.64 -30.54 -12.22
C VAL A 704 -11.25 -29.96 -12.48
N PRO A 705 -11.13 -28.68 -12.89
CA PRO A 705 -9.86 -27.99 -12.94
C PRO A 705 -9.15 -28.05 -11.59
N LEU A 706 -7.84 -28.33 -11.62
CA LEU A 706 -6.94 -28.32 -10.45
C LEU A 706 -7.46 -29.06 -9.19
N ARG A 707 -7.98 -30.28 -9.42
CA ARG A 707 -8.26 -31.29 -8.38
C ARG A 707 -7.15 -31.42 -7.31
N SER A 708 -5.88 -31.16 -7.64
CA SER A 708 -4.76 -31.19 -6.67
C SER A 708 -4.91 -30.16 -5.55
N ALA A 709 -5.32 -28.92 -5.86
CA ALA A 709 -5.52 -27.86 -4.86
C ALA A 709 -6.54 -28.29 -3.80
N ILE A 710 -7.69 -28.77 -4.28
CA ILE A 710 -8.81 -29.24 -3.46
C ILE A 710 -8.37 -30.42 -2.58
N VAL A 711 -7.66 -31.40 -3.15
CA VAL A 711 -7.17 -32.59 -2.43
C VAL A 711 -6.08 -32.23 -1.41
N ASN A 712 -5.16 -31.30 -1.74
CA ASN A 712 -4.12 -30.85 -0.81
C ASN A 712 -4.72 -30.14 0.42
N PHE A 713 -5.72 -29.27 0.23
CA PHE A 713 -6.44 -28.69 1.37
C PHE A 713 -7.23 -29.72 2.19
N GLN A 714 -7.91 -30.66 1.53
CA GLN A 714 -8.66 -31.74 2.20
C GLN A 714 -7.74 -32.65 3.04
N ASN A 715 -6.52 -32.91 2.58
CA ASN A 715 -5.52 -33.72 3.27
C ASN A 715 -4.73 -32.95 4.34
N GLY A 716 -4.91 -31.63 4.47
CA GLY A 716 -4.17 -30.79 5.43
C GLY A 716 -2.78 -30.33 4.94
N ASN A 717 -2.45 -30.51 3.66
CA ASN A 717 -1.23 -30.01 3.03
C ASN A 717 -1.38 -28.50 2.73
N TYR A 718 -1.47 -27.67 3.77
CA TYR A 718 -1.83 -26.25 3.62
C TYR A 718 -0.83 -25.40 2.85
N LEU A 719 0.45 -25.80 2.80
CA LEU A 719 1.48 -25.11 2.01
C LEU A 719 1.27 -25.40 0.51
N ASP A 720 1.23 -26.67 0.14
CA ASP A 720 1.04 -27.13 -1.24
C ASP A 720 -0.33 -26.68 -1.79
N GLY A 721 -1.37 -26.74 -0.96
CA GLY A 721 -2.71 -26.25 -1.29
C GLY A 721 -2.73 -24.73 -1.56
N ALA A 722 -1.96 -23.93 -0.81
CA ALA A 722 -1.88 -22.49 -1.05
C ALA A 722 -1.13 -22.14 -2.37
N THR A 723 -0.12 -22.91 -2.75
CA THR A 723 0.53 -22.79 -4.07
C THR A 723 -0.35 -23.31 -5.20
N ASP A 724 -1.03 -24.44 -5.02
CA ASP A 724 -1.95 -24.99 -6.02
C ASP A 724 -3.17 -24.07 -6.24
N LEU A 725 -3.65 -23.36 -5.21
CA LEU A 725 -4.74 -22.38 -5.34
C LEU A 725 -4.30 -21.11 -6.06
N ALA A 726 -3.07 -20.65 -5.83
CA ALA A 726 -2.47 -19.57 -6.63
C ALA A 726 -2.33 -19.94 -8.12
N MET A 727 -2.25 -21.25 -8.41
CA MET A 727 -2.23 -21.81 -9.76
C MET A 727 -3.64 -22.20 -10.28
N ASP A 728 -4.70 -22.04 -9.49
CA ASP A 728 -6.08 -22.36 -9.87
C ASP A 728 -6.47 -21.68 -11.20
N VAL A 729 -7.44 -22.26 -11.91
CA VAL A 729 -7.95 -21.74 -13.18
C VAL A 729 -8.51 -20.32 -13.00
N PHE A 730 -8.95 -19.99 -11.78
CA PHE A 730 -9.33 -18.65 -11.36
C PHE A 730 -8.21 -17.86 -10.65
N GLY A 731 -7.14 -18.48 -10.15
CA GLY A 731 -6.02 -17.80 -9.49
C GLY A 731 -6.38 -17.08 -8.19
N PHE A 732 -7.07 -17.76 -7.26
CA PHE A 732 -7.41 -17.21 -5.94
C PHE A 732 -6.26 -17.39 -4.93
N VAL A 733 -6.17 -16.53 -3.90
CA VAL A 733 -5.19 -16.74 -2.81
C VAL A 733 -5.79 -16.53 -1.43
N THR A 734 -5.92 -17.63 -0.69
CA THR A 734 -6.33 -17.68 0.72
C THR A 734 -5.11 -17.51 1.64
N ALA A 735 -5.02 -16.42 2.39
CA ALA A 735 -4.19 -16.40 3.59
C ALA A 735 -4.80 -17.37 4.62
N GLY A 736 -4.01 -18.30 5.14
CA GLY A 736 -4.53 -19.55 5.70
C GLY A 736 -5.18 -19.45 7.09
N VAL A 737 -6.50 -19.60 7.16
CA VAL A 737 -7.24 -20.31 8.24
C VAL A 737 -8.40 -21.08 7.59
N GLY A 738 -8.66 -22.31 8.05
CA GLY A 738 -9.44 -23.36 7.38
C GLY A 738 -10.77 -22.99 6.71
N THR A 739 -10.93 -23.46 5.48
CA THR A 739 -12.15 -23.46 4.65
C THR A 739 -13.20 -24.48 5.13
N ALA A 740 -13.61 -24.37 6.40
CA ALA A 740 -14.68 -25.18 7.00
C ALA A 740 -16.09 -24.67 6.62
N ALA A 741 -16.40 -24.62 5.32
CA ALA A 741 -17.64 -24.03 4.79
C ALA A 741 -18.73 -25.04 4.38
N LYS A 742 -18.41 -26.35 4.26
CA LYS A 742 -19.32 -27.38 3.74
C LYS A 742 -19.54 -28.58 4.69
N VAL A 743 -20.04 -28.31 5.91
CA VAL A 743 -20.81 -29.30 6.71
C VAL A 743 -22.02 -28.59 7.35
N ALA A 744 -23.05 -28.31 6.53
CA ALA A 744 -24.26 -27.61 7.01
C ALA A 744 -25.57 -27.98 6.28
N LYS A 745 -25.58 -28.98 5.37
CA LYS A 745 -26.77 -29.26 4.54
C LYS A 745 -27.07 -30.71 4.14
N VAL A 746 -26.60 -31.70 4.91
CA VAL A 746 -27.10 -33.10 4.84
C VAL A 746 -27.28 -33.72 6.23
N SER A 747 -28.15 -33.11 7.05
CA SER A 747 -28.93 -33.77 8.11
C SER A 747 -29.76 -32.72 8.86
N ALA A 748 -31.08 -32.87 8.85
CA ALA A 748 -32.01 -31.94 9.50
C ALA A 748 -33.06 -32.71 10.30
N THR A 749 -32.70 -33.18 11.50
CA THR A 749 -33.68 -33.53 12.53
C THR A 749 -33.06 -33.47 13.93
N THR A 750 -33.59 -32.57 14.76
CA THR A 750 -33.50 -32.56 16.24
C THR A 750 -32.17 -32.17 16.92
N ALA A 751 -32.12 -30.90 17.38
CA ALA A 751 -31.21 -30.32 18.39
C ALA A 751 -29.68 -30.28 18.08
N SER A 752 -28.90 -29.30 18.56
CA SER A 752 -29.18 -28.19 19.49
C SER A 752 -28.67 -26.83 18.97
N THR A 753 -28.98 -25.76 19.71
CA THR A 753 -28.59 -24.37 19.42
C THR A 753 -27.07 -24.10 19.43
N THR A 754 -26.68 -23.02 18.75
CA THR A 754 -25.41 -22.27 18.90
C THR A 754 -24.19 -22.78 18.12
N ALA A 755 -24.19 -22.55 16.80
CA ALA A 755 -22.96 -22.49 16.00
C ALA A 755 -22.72 -21.07 15.47
N LYS A 756 -21.90 -20.27 16.18
CA LYS A 756 -21.39 -18.99 15.64
C LYS A 756 -20.24 -19.24 14.67
N ALA A 757 -20.57 -19.55 13.42
CA ALA A 757 -19.62 -19.57 12.29
C ALA A 757 -20.17 -18.68 11.16
N ALA A 758 -19.35 -17.93 10.42
CA ALA A 758 -17.89 -17.85 10.42
C ALA A 758 -17.39 -16.41 10.66
N LYS A 759 -16.15 -16.27 11.16
CA LYS A 759 -15.34 -15.08 10.83
C LYS A 759 -14.90 -15.22 9.38
N MET A 760 -15.12 -14.21 8.55
CA MET A 760 -14.64 -14.24 7.15
C MET A 760 -13.12 -14.38 7.11
N ALA A 761 -12.61 -15.36 6.36
CA ALA A 761 -11.22 -15.36 5.94
C ALA A 761 -11.00 -14.19 4.96
N LYS A 762 -10.03 -13.32 5.25
CA LYS A 762 -9.60 -12.26 4.31
C LYS A 762 -8.83 -12.88 3.14
N ILE A 763 -9.55 -13.52 2.21
CA ILE A 763 -9.00 -13.94 0.91
C ILE A 763 -8.67 -12.67 0.13
N ILE A 764 -7.51 -12.65 -0.53
CA ILE A 764 -7.03 -11.50 -1.30
C ILE A 764 -7.81 -11.47 -2.62
N GLY A 765 -9.00 -10.86 -2.55
CA GLY A 765 -10.01 -10.83 -3.60
C GLY A 765 -11.45 -11.16 -3.16
N VAL A 766 -11.74 -11.49 -1.89
CA VAL A 766 -13.14 -11.77 -1.43
C VAL A 766 -13.68 -10.71 -0.47
N GLY A 767 -12.85 -9.72 -0.09
CA GLY A 767 -13.39 -8.42 0.32
C GLY A 767 -13.87 -7.65 -0.91
N THR A 768 -15.06 -7.07 -0.88
CA THR A 768 -15.52 -6.13 -1.91
C THR A 768 -14.54 -4.98 -2.01
N ILE A 769 -14.05 -4.66 -3.22
CA ILE A 769 -13.07 -3.58 -3.36
C ILE A 769 -13.81 -2.25 -3.24
N ASN A 770 -13.66 -1.62 -2.06
CA ASN A 770 -14.37 -0.41 -1.67
C ASN A 770 -13.74 0.90 -2.20
N ALA A 771 -12.76 0.80 -3.12
CA ALA A 771 -11.89 1.89 -3.57
C ALA A 771 -12.58 3.11 -4.25
N PHE A 772 -13.91 3.09 -4.40
CA PHE A 772 -14.67 4.21 -4.98
C PHE A 772 -16.06 4.39 -4.31
N ASN A 773 -16.26 3.93 -3.06
CA ASN A 773 -17.59 3.73 -2.47
C ASN A 773 -18.48 5.01 -2.36
N PRO A 774 -19.57 5.13 -3.15
CA PRO A 774 -20.48 6.28 -3.08
C PRO A 774 -21.52 6.14 -1.95
N ALA A 775 -21.70 4.94 -1.37
CA ALA A 775 -22.59 4.74 -0.23
C ALA A 775 -21.96 5.21 1.11
N GLY A 776 -20.72 5.72 1.07
CA GLY A 776 -20.14 6.55 2.14
C GLY A 776 -20.45 8.06 2.00
N GLY A 777 -21.19 8.46 0.96
CA GLY A 777 -21.48 9.86 0.65
C GLY A 777 -22.53 9.99 -0.45
N VAL A 778 -23.79 9.66 -0.13
CA VAL A 778 -24.90 9.76 -1.09
C VAL A 778 -25.29 11.23 -1.27
N GLY A 779 -24.83 11.85 -2.35
CA GLY A 779 -25.14 13.25 -2.67
C GLY A 779 -24.82 13.69 -4.10
N ASP A 780 -23.78 13.13 -4.73
CA ASP A 780 -23.17 13.70 -5.95
C ASP A 780 -23.90 13.36 -7.27
N LEU A 781 -25.23 13.53 -7.27
CA LEU A 781 -26.09 13.52 -8.45
C LEU A 781 -26.59 14.95 -8.71
N LEU A 782 -26.25 15.51 -9.88
CA LEU A 782 -26.58 16.88 -10.35
C LEU A 782 -25.73 18.05 -9.82
N VAL A 783 -24.47 18.19 -10.29
CA VAL A 783 -23.99 19.40 -10.99
C VAL A 783 -22.92 18.97 -12.00
N GLY A 784 -23.04 19.37 -13.28
CA GLY A 784 -22.01 19.01 -14.29
C GLY A 784 -22.22 19.46 -15.72
N ALA A 785 -23.45 19.84 -16.10
CA ALA A 785 -23.74 20.39 -17.43
C ALA A 785 -23.44 21.90 -17.51
N GLY A 786 -22.16 22.30 -17.45
CA GLY A 786 -21.83 23.74 -17.50
C GLY A 786 -20.36 24.15 -17.58
N ARG A 787 -20.01 24.76 -18.73
CA ARG A 787 -18.90 25.71 -18.98
C ARG A 787 -17.46 25.19 -19.14
N VAL A 788 -17.05 25.22 -20.41
CA VAL A 788 -15.68 25.21 -20.94
C VAL A 788 -14.95 26.53 -20.60
N ALA A 789 -13.61 26.52 -20.74
CA ALA A 789 -12.68 27.65 -20.83
C ALA A 789 -12.17 28.30 -19.52
N VAL A 790 -11.03 27.78 -19.02
CA VAL A 790 -9.79 28.59 -18.83
C VAL A 790 -8.60 27.73 -19.29
N GLY A 791 -7.72 28.28 -20.14
CA GLY A 791 -6.48 27.62 -20.59
C GLY A 791 -5.25 28.01 -19.74
N GLY A 792 -4.16 27.24 -19.86
CA GLY A 792 -2.84 27.59 -19.32
C GLY A 792 -2.32 26.69 -18.18
N ALA A 793 -3.05 26.57 -17.07
CA ALA A 793 -2.48 26.05 -15.81
C ALA A 793 -2.28 24.51 -15.72
N LYS A 794 -2.92 23.70 -16.59
CA LYS A 794 -2.99 22.23 -16.43
C LYS A 794 -1.67 21.47 -16.64
N ALA A 795 -0.57 22.13 -17.04
CA ALA A 795 0.72 21.46 -17.23
C ALA A 795 1.42 21.09 -15.90
N ALA A 796 1.48 22.02 -14.94
CA ALA A 796 2.30 21.85 -13.73
C ALA A 796 1.87 20.66 -12.84
N ALA A 797 0.56 20.36 -12.79
CA ALA A 797 0.01 19.26 -12.01
C ALA A 797 0.31 17.86 -12.60
N ARG A 798 0.81 17.78 -13.85
CA ARG A 798 1.12 16.51 -14.54
C ARG A 798 2.51 15.95 -14.21
N GLY A 799 3.38 16.71 -13.56
CA GLY A 799 4.75 16.28 -13.23
C GLY A 799 4.86 15.21 -12.12
N LEU A 800 3.79 14.95 -11.36
CA LEU A 800 3.77 13.88 -10.36
C LEU A 800 3.21 12.58 -10.95
N GLY A 801 4.12 11.74 -11.45
CA GLY A 801 3.85 10.33 -11.73
C GLY A 801 3.43 9.53 -10.48
N SER A 802 3.10 8.25 -10.66
CA SER A 802 2.64 7.35 -9.58
C SER A 802 3.56 7.37 -8.35
N ALA A 803 4.87 7.27 -8.54
CA ALA A 803 5.86 7.34 -7.47
C ALA A 803 5.82 8.66 -6.67
N GLY A 804 5.60 9.79 -7.34
CA GLY A 804 5.45 11.09 -6.67
C GLY A 804 4.16 11.19 -5.84
N LYS A 805 3.05 10.64 -6.35
CA LYS A 805 1.79 10.52 -5.59
C LYS A 805 1.93 9.59 -4.38
N ALA A 806 2.69 8.49 -4.52
CA ALA A 806 2.98 7.56 -3.43
C ALA A 806 3.88 8.19 -2.35
N GLY A 807 4.95 8.90 -2.74
CA GLY A 807 5.81 9.65 -1.80
C GLY A 807 5.02 10.65 -0.96
N LEU A 808 4.18 11.46 -1.59
CA LEU A 808 3.26 12.37 -0.88
C LEU A 808 2.29 11.63 0.06
N SER A 809 1.93 10.37 -0.21
CA SER A 809 1.09 9.56 0.70
C SER A 809 1.88 9.06 1.91
N LEU A 810 3.12 8.60 1.73
CA LEU A 810 4.00 8.13 2.81
C LEU A 810 4.34 9.24 3.82
N VAL A 811 4.39 10.50 3.36
CA VAL A 811 4.52 11.67 4.22
C VAL A 811 3.33 11.81 5.21
N SER A 812 2.14 11.32 4.87
CA SER A 812 0.94 11.43 5.74
C SER A 812 1.01 10.50 6.95
N ASP A 813 1.29 9.23 6.68
CA ASP A 813 1.41 8.21 7.73
C ASP A 813 2.60 8.49 8.66
N THR A 814 3.64 9.13 8.13
CA THR A 814 4.82 9.51 8.92
C THR A 814 4.61 10.77 9.74
N ILE A 815 3.92 11.81 9.23
CA ILE A 815 3.52 12.97 10.03
C ILE A 815 2.66 12.56 11.24
N ASN A 816 1.72 11.63 11.06
CA ASN A 816 0.91 11.09 12.16
C ASN A 816 1.76 10.31 13.18
N LYS A 817 2.74 9.52 12.74
CA LYS A 817 3.74 8.88 13.62
C LYS A 817 4.62 9.90 14.35
N ALA A 818 4.99 11.01 13.69
CA ALA A 818 5.80 12.08 14.26
C ALA A 818 5.09 12.88 15.35
N ARG A 819 3.76 12.96 15.30
CA ARG A 819 2.91 13.50 16.37
C ARG A 819 2.83 12.52 17.55
N GLY A 820 2.61 11.24 17.24
CA GLY A 820 2.46 10.16 18.21
C GLY A 820 1.09 10.17 18.88
N ALA A 821 0.62 9.00 19.35
CA ALA A 821 -0.75 8.84 19.87
C ALA A 821 -1.09 9.72 21.10
N SER A 822 -0.07 10.14 21.87
CA SER A 822 -0.19 11.09 22.98
C SER A 822 0.00 12.56 22.54
N GLY A 823 0.62 12.81 21.39
CA GLY A 823 1.18 14.12 21.04
C GLY A 823 2.51 14.42 21.75
N SER A 824 3.35 13.41 21.99
CA SER A 824 4.67 13.57 22.63
C SER A 824 5.76 14.08 21.70
N TYR A 825 5.64 13.80 20.40
CA TYR A 825 6.62 14.13 19.34
C TYR A 825 8.01 13.47 19.50
N ASP A 826 8.07 12.26 20.07
CA ASP A 826 9.33 11.58 20.43
C ASP A 826 10.27 11.33 19.24
N LEU A 827 9.75 11.11 18.02
CA LEU A 827 10.60 10.93 16.82
C LEU A 827 11.36 12.20 16.44
N LEU A 828 10.73 13.38 16.58
CA LEU A 828 11.40 14.67 16.35
C LEU A 828 12.36 14.98 17.50
N LYS A 829 12.04 14.54 18.72
CA LYS A 829 12.92 14.66 19.89
C LYS A 829 14.16 13.76 19.80
N ALA A 830 14.06 12.61 19.14
CA ALA A 830 15.21 11.79 18.76
C ALA A 830 16.06 12.49 17.69
N ALA A 831 15.43 12.93 16.59
CA ALA A 831 16.09 13.68 15.52
C ALA A 831 16.87 14.90 16.04
N ASN A 832 16.28 15.67 16.95
CA ASN A 832 16.89 16.86 17.53
C ASN A 832 18.19 16.57 18.31
N LYS A 833 18.31 15.39 18.93
CA LYS A 833 19.53 14.98 19.65
C LYS A 833 20.67 14.56 18.73
N GLU A 834 20.35 14.08 17.54
CA GLU A 834 21.31 13.50 16.59
C GLU A 834 21.75 14.52 15.53
N TYR A 835 20.82 15.38 15.08
CA TYR A 835 21.01 16.26 13.93
C TYR A 835 20.88 17.76 14.24
N GLY A 836 20.47 18.15 15.44
CA GLY A 836 20.07 19.54 15.75
C GLY A 836 18.62 19.84 15.37
N ALA A 837 18.22 21.12 15.46
CA ALA A 837 16.83 21.56 15.48
C ALA A 837 15.94 20.88 14.42
N ALA A 838 15.01 20.05 14.91
CA ALA A 838 14.10 19.25 14.08
C ALA A 838 12.65 19.70 14.27
N ALA A 839 11.92 19.93 13.18
CA ALA A 839 10.56 20.46 13.22
C ALA A 839 9.64 19.91 12.13
N LEU A 840 8.34 19.86 12.42
CA LEU A 840 7.30 19.89 11.39
C LEU A 840 7.21 21.30 10.80
N GLY A 841 7.04 21.38 9.49
CA GLY A 841 6.83 22.61 8.74
C GLY A 841 6.14 22.34 7.42
N SER A 842 6.01 23.36 6.60
CA SER A 842 5.44 23.28 5.25
C SER A 842 6.33 23.88 4.18
N PHE A 843 6.21 23.34 2.97
CA PHE A 843 7.02 23.67 1.80
C PHE A 843 6.24 23.38 0.51
N LYS A 844 6.80 23.77 -0.64
CA LYS A 844 6.14 23.58 -1.94
C LYS A 844 6.71 22.39 -2.72
N VAL A 845 5.83 21.55 -3.23
CA VAL A 845 6.15 20.49 -4.21
C VAL A 845 5.18 20.60 -5.38
N ALA A 846 5.69 20.83 -6.60
CA ALA A 846 4.88 20.98 -7.82
C ALA A 846 3.66 21.93 -7.65
N ASN A 847 3.90 23.11 -7.08
CA ASN A 847 2.91 24.15 -6.72
C ASN A 847 1.83 23.75 -5.70
N ARG A 848 1.98 22.61 -4.99
CA ARG A 848 1.16 22.24 -3.82
C ARG A 848 1.89 22.63 -2.53
N ASN A 849 1.15 23.15 -1.55
CA ASN A 849 1.69 23.49 -0.22
C ASN A 849 1.48 22.26 0.68
N ILE A 850 2.56 21.54 1.00
CA ILE A 850 2.49 20.32 1.82
C ILE A 850 3.27 20.46 3.12
N GLU A 851 2.86 19.70 4.13
CA GLU A 851 3.60 19.54 5.39
C GLU A 851 4.62 18.39 5.32
N GLY A 852 5.59 18.43 6.23
CA GLY A 852 6.57 17.36 6.44
C GLY A 852 7.54 17.69 7.58
N ALA A 853 8.38 16.71 7.94
CA ALA A 853 9.46 16.91 8.89
C ALA A 853 10.74 17.37 8.18
N ALA A 854 11.49 18.25 8.86
CA ALA A 854 12.79 18.71 8.43
C ALA A 854 13.74 18.90 9.63
N ILE A 855 15.05 18.93 9.35
CA ILE A 855 16.09 19.35 10.29
C ILE A 855 16.78 20.61 9.78
N PHE A 856 17.33 21.41 10.69
CA PHE A 856 18.10 22.61 10.37
C PHE A 856 19.60 22.38 10.57
N GLN A 857 20.38 22.43 9.49
CA GLN A 857 21.83 22.32 9.52
C GLN A 857 22.48 23.32 8.55
N ASN A 858 23.65 23.86 8.92
CA ASN A 858 24.45 24.74 8.05
C ASN A 858 23.62 25.89 7.41
N GLY A 859 22.73 26.50 8.19
CA GLY A 859 21.85 27.59 7.75
C GLY A 859 20.65 27.19 6.88
N ASN A 860 20.46 25.89 6.63
CA ASN A 860 19.48 25.35 5.69
C ASN A 860 18.57 24.31 6.34
N TRP A 861 17.31 24.21 5.86
CA TRP A 861 16.42 23.11 6.21
C TRP A 861 16.59 21.96 5.20
N TYR A 862 16.63 20.72 5.69
CA TYR A 862 16.68 19.48 4.88
C TYR A 862 15.55 18.54 5.27
N HIS A 863 15.02 17.76 4.32
CA HIS A 863 13.94 16.82 4.62
C HIS A 863 14.40 15.73 5.59
N TYR A 864 13.49 15.23 6.43
CA TYR A 864 13.77 14.17 7.40
C TYR A 864 12.85 12.96 7.19
N ASP A 865 13.45 11.80 6.90
CA ASP A 865 12.73 10.53 6.79
C ASP A 865 12.48 9.96 8.20
N LEU A 866 11.25 10.05 8.66
CA LEU A 866 10.82 9.58 9.98
C LEU A 866 10.77 8.05 10.12
N VAL A 867 10.89 7.30 9.03
CA VAL A 867 10.97 5.82 9.05
C VAL A 867 12.43 5.38 9.13
N LYS A 868 13.31 5.96 8.31
CA LYS A 868 14.76 5.69 8.33
C LYS A 868 15.50 6.43 9.47
N GLN A 869 14.87 7.46 10.05
CA GLN A 869 15.44 8.38 11.04
C GLN A 869 16.70 9.09 10.54
N GLN A 870 16.70 9.49 9.26
CA GLN A 870 17.83 10.14 8.59
C GLN A 870 17.34 11.32 7.72
N PRO A 871 18.15 12.39 7.61
CA PRO A 871 17.86 13.47 6.68
C PRO A 871 18.23 13.12 5.24
N PHE A 872 17.64 13.83 4.28
CA PHE A 872 17.89 13.60 2.86
C PHE A 872 17.69 14.86 1.99
N GLY A 873 18.25 14.81 0.78
CA GLY A 873 17.97 15.77 -0.29
C GLY A 873 18.78 17.06 -0.29
N SER A 874 18.46 17.90 -1.27
CA SER A 874 18.85 19.30 -1.40
C SER A 874 18.15 20.18 -0.35
N PRO A 875 18.61 21.42 -0.10
CA PRO A 875 17.95 22.34 0.82
C PRO A 875 16.49 22.63 0.44
N ILE A 876 15.58 22.56 1.42
CA ILE A 876 14.15 22.81 1.20
C ILE A 876 13.92 24.31 0.95
N GLN A 877 13.59 24.67 -0.29
CA GLN A 877 13.25 26.05 -0.64
C GLN A 877 11.99 26.52 0.13
N ASN A 878 12.13 27.63 0.87
CA ASN A 878 11.04 28.32 1.57
C ASN A 878 10.32 27.47 2.64
N PHE A 879 11.01 26.51 3.29
CA PHE A 879 10.45 25.77 4.42
C PHE A 879 10.00 26.72 5.54
N THR A 880 8.75 26.57 5.98
CA THR A 880 8.12 27.37 7.04
C THR A 880 7.68 26.44 8.17
N PRO A 881 8.38 26.43 9.33
CA PRO A 881 8.01 25.60 10.48
C PRO A 881 6.59 25.86 11.00
N ILE A 882 5.90 24.83 11.49
CA ILE A 882 4.61 24.99 12.17
C ILE A 882 4.87 25.61 13.54
N ASN A 883 4.28 26.77 13.79
CA ASN A 883 4.50 27.56 15.02
C ASN A 883 3.21 28.20 15.56
N GLY A 884 2.05 27.64 15.21
CA GLY A 884 0.74 28.09 15.67
C GLY A 884 0.26 29.42 15.06
N ARG A 885 0.98 30.00 14.09
CA ARG A 885 0.54 31.22 13.40
C ARG A 885 -0.54 30.92 12.35
N LEU A 886 -1.58 31.75 12.31
CA LEU A 886 -2.63 31.71 11.28
C LEU A 886 -2.35 32.76 10.21
N GLY A 887 -1.49 32.44 9.25
CA GLY A 887 -1.00 33.39 8.25
C GLY A 887 0.09 34.33 8.80
N SER A 888 0.21 35.56 8.24
CA SER A 888 1.26 36.53 8.60
C SER A 888 0.71 37.91 9.03
N PRO A 889 0.89 38.29 10.30
CA PRO A 889 0.57 39.62 10.83
C PRO A 889 1.71 40.32 11.60
N ILE A 890 2.33 41.37 11.05
CA ILE A 890 2.30 42.69 11.72
C ILE A 890 2.33 43.78 10.64
N GLY A 891 1.17 44.34 10.32
CA GLY A 891 1.00 45.45 9.39
C GLY A 891 -0.46 45.90 9.27
N ALA A 892 -1.01 46.57 10.29
CA ALA A 892 -2.32 47.22 10.15
C ALA A 892 -2.31 48.19 8.96
N GLY A 893 -3.39 48.17 8.18
CA GLY A 893 -3.49 48.84 6.87
C GLY A 893 -3.04 47.99 5.67
N ALA A 894 -2.36 46.85 5.87
CA ALA A 894 -2.21 45.87 4.80
C ALA A 894 -3.54 45.13 4.57
N PRO A 895 -4.11 45.12 3.35
CA PRO A 895 -5.34 44.38 3.07
C PRO A 895 -5.27 42.93 3.54
N MET A 896 -6.42 42.32 3.82
CA MET A 896 -6.46 40.86 3.84
C MET A 896 -5.94 40.38 2.48
N GLY A 897 -5.00 39.43 2.46
CA GLY A 897 -4.62 38.82 1.19
C GLY A 897 -5.87 38.21 0.55
N PRO A 898 -6.07 38.26 -0.77
CA PRO A 898 -7.34 37.91 -1.42
C PRO A 898 -7.83 36.47 -1.16
N ARG A 899 -6.95 35.63 -0.60
CA ARG A 899 -7.29 34.33 -0.01
C ARG A 899 -8.12 34.45 1.27
N HIS A 900 -7.68 35.22 2.27
CA HIS A 900 -8.44 35.43 3.51
C HIS A 900 -9.77 36.15 3.23
N GLU A 901 -9.79 37.12 2.32
CA GLU A 901 -11.05 37.76 1.88
C GLU A 901 -12.00 36.75 1.22
N GLY A 902 -11.49 35.92 0.31
CA GLY A 902 -12.26 34.85 -0.32
C GLY A 902 -12.78 33.82 0.67
N PHE A 903 -11.97 33.43 1.67
CA PHE A 903 -12.39 32.50 2.73
C PHE A 903 -13.47 33.13 3.61
N GLN A 904 -13.26 34.32 4.16
CA GLN A 904 -14.26 35.03 4.96
C GLN A 904 -15.59 35.15 4.22
N LYS A 905 -15.55 35.66 2.98
CA LYS A 905 -16.74 35.83 2.14
C LYS A 905 -17.47 34.51 1.85
N ASN A 906 -16.74 33.46 1.51
CA ASN A 906 -17.33 32.14 1.24
C ASN A 906 -17.91 31.51 2.52
N LEU A 907 -17.22 31.65 3.65
CA LEU A 907 -17.67 31.14 4.95
C LEU A 907 -18.94 31.85 5.43
N ASP A 908 -19.01 33.17 5.29
CA ASP A 908 -20.19 33.96 5.63
C ASP A 908 -21.38 33.59 4.73
N SER A 909 -21.16 33.50 3.41
CA SER A 909 -22.24 33.18 2.48
C SER A 909 -22.74 31.74 2.61
N ALA A 910 -21.87 30.78 2.93
CA ALA A 910 -22.27 29.41 3.26
C ALA A 910 -23.06 29.31 4.59
N ARG A 911 -22.89 30.28 5.50
CA ARG A 911 -23.60 30.37 6.78
C ARG A 911 -24.92 31.14 6.71
N GLU A 912 -25.24 31.78 5.58
CA GLU A 912 -26.56 32.39 5.33
C GLU A 912 -27.69 31.35 5.48
N SER A 913 -28.86 31.79 5.94
CA SER A 913 -29.96 30.91 6.35
C SER A 913 -30.44 29.91 5.28
N HIS A 914 -30.29 30.26 3.99
CA HIS A 914 -30.65 29.40 2.87
C HIS A 914 -29.59 28.35 2.51
N ASN A 915 -28.32 28.60 2.86
CA ASN A 915 -27.17 27.70 2.62
C ASN A 915 -26.82 26.85 3.84
N ARG A 916 -27.23 27.30 5.04
CA ARG A 916 -26.78 26.81 6.34
C ARG A 916 -26.89 25.29 6.51
N ALA A 917 -27.97 24.67 6.06
CA ALA A 917 -28.18 23.22 6.20
C ALA A 917 -27.15 22.39 5.40
N ALA A 918 -26.74 22.85 4.21
CA ALA A 918 -25.71 22.19 3.42
C ALA A 918 -24.31 22.43 4.02
N PHE A 919 -24.05 23.63 4.54
CA PHE A 919 -22.81 23.91 5.30
C PHE A 919 -22.68 23.01 6.54
N ASP A 920 -23.74 22.90 7.36
CA ASP A 920 -23.73 22.07 8.57
C ASP A 920 -23.55 20.58 8.21
N GLN A 921 -24.23 20.10 7.16
CA GLN A 921 -24.06 18.72 6.65
C GLN A 921 -22.59 18.42 6.27
N GLY A 922 -21.94 19.32 5.53
CA GLY A 922 -20.53 19.17 5.16
C GLY A 922 -19.59 19.28 6.37
N TYR A 923 -19.91 20.17 7.32
CA TYR A 923 -19.13 20.36 8.54
C TYR A 923 -19.23 19.16 9.49
N GLU A 924 -20.41 18.55 9.65
CA GLU A 924 -20.64 17.41 10.55
C GLU A 924 -20.24 16.08 9.90
N HIS A 925 -20.74 15.79 8.70
CA HIS A 925 -20.67 14.46 8.08
C HIS A 925 -19.71 14.36 6.87
N GLY A 926 -19.34 15.48 6.27
CA GLY A 926 -18.50 15.49 5.07
C GLY A 926 -17.03 15.14 5.33
N HIS A 927 -16.37 14.64 4.28
CA HIS A 927 -14.97 14.19 4.26
C HIS A 927 -14.14 14.93 3.21
N VAL A 928 -12.93 15.37 3.58
CA VAL A 928 -12.01 16.14 2.72
C VAL A 928 -11.57 15.40 1.45
N THR A 929 -11.54 14.08 1.48
CA THR A 929 -11.24 13.21 0.33
C THR A 929 -12.25 13.31 -0.79
N ASN A 930 -13.46 13.79 -0.51
CA ASN A 930 -14.54 13.93 -1.49
C ASN A 930 -14.36 15.18 -2.35
N LEU A 931 -13.49 16.12 -1.93
CA LEU A 931 -13.23 17.36 -2.66
C LEU A 931 -12.30 17.08 -3.86
N PRO A 932 -12.71 17.38 -5.12
CA PRO A 932 -11.98 16.96 -6.32
C PRO A 932 -10.62 17.65 -6.51
N ASP A 933 -10.31 18.68 -5.70
CA ASP A 933 -9.06 19.42 -5.71
C ASP A 933 -8.28 19.39 -4.37
N TYR A 934 -8.69 18.55 -3.41
CA TYR A 934 -7.91 18.24 -2.22
C TYR A 934 -6.68 17.35 -2.54
N TYR A 935 -5.70 17.35 -1.64
CA TYR A 935 -4.54 16.47 -1.72
C TYR A 935 -3.98 16.14 -0.33
N PRO A 936 -3.39 14.94 -0.12
CA PRO A 936 -2.77 14.58 1.15
C PRO A 936 -1.69 15.56 1.59
N ASN A 937 -1.56 15.72 2.91
CA ASN A 937 -0.62 16.62 3.59
C ASN A 937 -0.73 18.10 3.25
N ILE A 938 -1.86 18.54 2.71
CA ILE A 938 -2.13 19.97 2.53
C ILE A 938 -1.93 20.73 3.85
N ASN A 939 -1.15 21.82 3.78
CA ASN A 939 -0.90 22.69 4.93
C ASN A 939 -2.09 23.65 5.17
N TYR A 940 -2.05 24.43 6.24
CA TYR A 940 -3.05 25.46 6.53
C TYR A 940 -3.29 26.42 5.35
N ASP A 941 -2.24 26.99 4.76
CA ASP A 941 -2.36 27.94 3.63
C ASP A 941 -2.97 27.31 2.37
N GLY A 942 -2.75 26.01 2.17
CA GLY A 942 -3.36 25.21 1.11
C GLY A 942 -4.85 25.00 1.35
N LEU A 943 -5.27 24.70 2.57
CA LEU A 943 -6.69 24.60 2.93
C LEU A 943 -7.39 25.95 2.79
N VAL A 944 -6.76 27.04 3.24
CA VAL A 944 -7.22 28.41 2.99
C VAL A 944 -7.33 28.65 1.47
N GLU A 945 -6.30 28.34 0.68
CA GLU A 945 -6.35 28.44 -0.79
C GLU A 945 -7.46 27.60 -1.45
N LEU A 946 -7.83 26.45 -0.87
CA LEU A 946 -8.97 25.67 -1.35
C LEU A 946 -10.30 26.37 -1.05
N VAL A 947 -10.54 26.81 0.20
CA VAL A 947 -11.82 27.41 0.60
C VAL A 947 -12.00 28.82 0.05
N SER A 948 -10.93 29.54 -0.30
CA SER A 948 -10.98 30.85 -0.98
C SER A 948 -11.52 30.81 -2.42
N LYS A 949 -11.69 29.63 -3.03
CA LYS A 949 -12.06 29.53 -4.46
C LYS A 949 -13.50 30.00 -4.69
N PRO A 950 -13.76 30.80 -5.75
CA PRO A 950 -15.12 31.25 -6.05
C PRO A 950 -16.01 30.06 -6.47
N ASN A 951 -17.31 30.18 -6.21
CA ASN A 951 -18.35 29.23 -6.61
C ASN A 951 -18.26 27.82 -6.00
N ARG A 952 -17.61 27.65 -4.83
CA ARG A 952 -17.78 26.41 -4.05
C ARG A 952 -19.19 26.27 -3.50
N LEU A 953 -19.63 25.03 -3.33
CA LEU A 953 -20.88 24.71 -2.66
C LEU A 953 -20.76 24.92 -1.15
N PRO A 954 -21.86 25.29 -0.44
CA PRO A 954 -21.83 25.45 1.02
C PRO A 954 -21.33 24.21 1.77
N GLU A 955 -21.62 23.00 1.26
CA GLU A 955 -21.17 21.73 1.82
C GLU A 955 -19.63 21.57 1.73
N GLU A 956 -19.02 21.91 0.59
CA GLU A 956 -17.55 21.92 0.46
C GLU A 956 -16.90 22.92 1.43
N ILE A 957 -17.54 24.07 1.63
CA ILE A 957 -17.09 25.11 2.56
C ILE A 957 -17.23 24.63 4.01
N GLY A 958 -18.27 23.84 4.33
CA GLY A 958 -18.42 23.13 5.61
C GLY A 958 -17.27 22.15 5.87
N ILE A 959 -16.99 21.27 4.89
CA ILE A 959 -15.87 20.31 4.93
C ILE A 959 -14.53 21.02 5.18
N LEU A 960 -14.26 22.07 4.41
CA LEU A 960 -13.00 22.83 4.52
C LEU A 960 -12.91 23.61 5.83
N ALA A 961 -14.00 24.22 6.32
CA ALA A 961 -14.01 24.93 7.60
C ALA A 961 -13.77 23.99 8.80
N LYS A 962 -14.26 22.74 8.74
CA LYS A 962 -13.97 21.69 9.72
C LYS A 962 -12.49 21.33 9.73
N GLU A 963 -11.91 21.04 8.55
CA GLU A 963 -10.50 20.68 8.42
C GLU A 963 -9.57 21.82 8.86
N ILE A 964 -9.87 23.07 8.46
CA ILE A 964 -9.12 24.27 8.87
C ILE A 964 -9.15 24.44 10.40
N LYS A 965 -10.31 24.23 11.05
CA LYS A 965 -10.42 24.24 12.52
C LYS A 965 -9.50 23.18 13.15
N LEU A 966 -9.57 21.93 12.68
CA LEU A 966 -8.75 20.83 13.21
C LEU A 966 -7.26 21.12 13.03
N LYS A 967 -6.86 21.59 11.84
CA LYS A 967 -5.48 21.98 11.51
C LYS A 967 -4.95 23.09 12.43
N SER A 968 -5.78 24.08 12.73
CA SER A 968 -5.44 25.21 13.60
C SER A 968 -5.28 24.79 15.07
N MET A 969 -6.18 23.93 15.57
CA MET A 969 -6.08 23.35 16.92
C MET A 969 -4.85 22.45 17.07
N GLU A 970 -4.47 21.74 16.00
CA GLU A 970 -3.25 20.93 15.95
C GLU A 970 -1.98 21.79 15.95
N GLY A 971 -1.91 22.84 15.12
CA GLY A 971 -0.82 23.80 15.10
C GLY A 971 -0.62 24.50 16.45
N ALA A 972 -1.72 24.83 17.13
CA ALA A 972 -1.73 25.35 18.49
C ALA A 972 -1.12 24.38 19.52
N LYS A 973 -1.52 23.10 19.49
CA LYS A 973 -0.96 22.06 20.38
C LYS A 973 0.54 21.88 20.12
N TYR A 974 0.96 21.87 18.85
CA TYR A 974 2.37 21.72 18.50
C TYR A 974 3.22 22.91 18.96
N ALA A 975 2.78 24.16 18.73
CA ALA A 975 3.48 25.36 19.20
C ALA A 975 3.66 25.37 20.73
N SER A 976 2.59 25.00 21.47
CA SER A 976 2.64 24.82 22.93
C SER A 976 3.69 23.78 23.36
N GLN A 977 3.84 22.70 22.59
CA GLN A 977 4.77 21.61 22.88
C GLN A 977 6.22 21.92 22.47
N LEU A 978 6.46 22.78 21.47
CA LEU A 978 7.80 23.33 21.19
C LEU A 978 8.26 24.20 22.36
N LEU A 979 7.41 25.16 22.77
CA LEU A 979 7.68 26.03 23.93
C LEU A 979 7.96 25.21 25.20
N ASN A 980 7.14 24.18 25.46
CA ASN A 980 7.33 23.23 26.56
C ASN A 980 8.69 22.50 26.50
N ASN A 981 9.15 22.08 25.32
CA ASN A 981 10.44 21.39 25.20
C ASN A 981 11.64 22.31 25.49
N ASP A 982 11.53 23.61 25.19
CA ASP A 982 12.59 24.59 25.44
C ASP A 982 12.65 25.05 26.90
N VAL A 983 11.52 25.29 27.56
CA VAL A 983 11.48 25.89 28.90
C VAL A 983 11.41 24.90 30.06
N LYS A 984 11.41 23.58 29.80
CA LYS A 984 11.19 22.56 30.84
C LYS A 984 12.37 22.39 31.80
N ALA A 985 12.40 23.22 32.83
CA ALA A 985 13.31 23.16 33.98
C ALA A 985 12.54 23.10 35.32
N PRO A 986 13.19 22.74 36.44
CA PRO A 986 12.60 22.88 37.77
C PRO A 986 12.19 24.33 38.07
N GLY A 987 11.03 24.52 38.70
CA GLY A 987 10.50 25.86 38.99
C GLY A 987 9.88 26.58 37.78
N VAL A 988 9.62 25.88 36.66
CA VAL A 988 8.93 26.45 35.50
C VAL A 988 7.50 25.93 35.39
N GLN A 989 6.56 26.83 35.15
CA GLN A 989 5.15 26.53 34.86
C GLN A 989 4.79 27.09 33.48
N LEU A 990 4.48 26.21 32.52
CA LEU A 990 3.81 26.59 31.28
C LEU A 990 2.28 26.46 31.47
N ILE A 991 1.56 27.52 31.14
CA ILE A 991 0.11 27.52 30.92
C ILE A 991 -0.09 27.62 29.41
N PRO A 992 -0.42 26.52 28.70
CA PRO A 992 -0.74 26.57 27.28
C PRO A 992 -1.91 27.50 27.04
N ALA A 993 -1.78 28.41 26.07
CA ALA A 993 -2.80 29.38 25.70
C ALA A 993 -2.51 29.93 24.31
N SER A 994 -3.12 29.32 23.29
CA SER A 994 -2.86 29.63 21.89
C SER A 994 -4.03 30.37 21.24
N GLN A 995 -3.72 31.52 20.61
CA GLN A 995 -4.65 32.26 19.76
C GLN A 995 -5.23 31.37 18.65
N ALA A 996 -4.45 30.43 18.09
CA ALA A 996 -4.92 29.57 17.01
C ALA A 996 -5.96 28.55 17.50
N HIS A 997 -5.89 28.10 18.75
CA HIS A 997 -6.95 27.27 19.34
C HIS A 997 -8.24 28.07 19.54
N TYR A 998 -8.13 29.32 20.01
CA TYR A 998 -9.27 30.22 20.21
C TYR A 998 -9.91 30.65 18.87
N LEU A 999 -9.13 31.12 17.90
CA LEU A 999 -9.59 31.51 16.57
C LEU A 999 -10.20 30.34 15.80
N ALA A 1000 -9.67 29.12 15.93
CA ALA A 1000 -10.30 27.92 15.38
C ALA A 1000 -11.74 27.66 15.87
N HIS A 1001 -12.15 28.27 16.98
CA HIS A 1001 -13.53 28.24 17.48
C HIS A 1001 -14.32 29.50 17.13
N VAL A 1002 -13.72 30.69 17.27
CA VAL A 1002 -14.46 31.97 17.15
C VAL A 1002 -14.44 32.58 15.75
N ASP A 1003 -13.34 32.41 15.01
CA ASP A 1003 -13.07 33.01 13.71
C ASP A 1003 -11.94 32.26 12.98
N PRO A 1004 -12.27 31.17 12.24
CA PRO A 1004 -11.26 30.36 11.56
C PRO A 1004 -10.66 31.04 10.31
N ALA A 1005 -11.19 32.20 9.87
CA ALA A 1005 -10.66 32.95 8.72
C ALA A 1005 -9.65 34.04 9.13
N SER A 1006 -9.56 34.34 10.44
CA SER A 1006 -8.65 35.31 11.04
C SER A 1006 -7.19 35.16 10.62
N ARG A 1007 -6.47 36.29 10.67
CA ARG A 1007 -5.03 36.39 10.45
C ARG A 1007 -4.20 36.40 11.74
N GLY A 1008 -4.84 36.18 12.90
CA GLY A 1008 -4.20 36.26 14.21
C GLY A 1008 -4.42 37.59 14.94
N GLU A 1009 -4.48 37.51 16.27
CA GLU A 1009 -4.74 38.59 17.23
C GLU A 1009 -3.57 38.76 18.22
N CYS A 1010 -2.35 38.41 17.81
CA CYS A 1010 -1.15 38.38 18.65
C CYS A 1010 -0.75 39.73 19.25
N ALA A 1011 -0.90 40.83 18.51
CA ALA A 1011 -0.48 42.15 18.99
C ALA A 1011 -1.45 42.67 20.06
N ALA A 1012 -2.74 42.40 19.89
CA ALA A 1012 -3.77 42.64 20.89
C ALA A 1012 -3.57 41.77 22.14
N LEU A 1013 -3.42 40.45 21.97
CA LEU A 1013 -3.20 39.51 23.07
C LEU A 1013 -1.93 39.82 23.86
N ALA A 1014 -0.83 40.19 23.20
CA ALA A 1014 0.43 40.54 23.87
C ALA A 1014 0.32 41.84 24.70
N ASN A 1015 -0.31 42.90 24.17
CA ASN A 1015 -0.52 44.14 24.94
C ASN A 1015 -1.58 43.95 26.06
N ALA A 1016 -2.66 43.22 25.80
CA ALA A 1016 -3.65 42.88 26.83
C ALA A 1016 -3.04 42.01 27.95
N MET A 1017 -2.15 41.07 27.62
CA MET A 1017 -1.43 40.27 28.62
C MET A 1017 -0.44 41.11 29.43
N ALA A 1018 0.25 42.07 28.80
CA ALA A 1018 1.12 43.01 29.51
C ALA A 1018 0.34 43.82 30.56
N MET A 1019 -0.83 44.34 30.18
CA MET A 1019 -1.75 45.03 31.08
C MET A 1019 -2.30 44.09 32.17
N ALA A 1020 -2.62 42.85 31.83
CA ALA A 1020 -3.14 41.85 32.75
C ALA A 1020 -2.12 41.48 33.84
N ILE A 1021 -0.88 41.14 33.45
CA ILE A 1021 0.21 40.81 34.38
C ILE A 1021 0.54 42.02 35.27
N GLY A 1022 0.57 43.22 34.70
CA GLY A 1022 0.77 44.48 35.43
C GLY A 1022 -0.32 44.82 36.47
N ASN A 1023 -1.42 44.06 36.51
CA ASN A 1023 -2.53 44.23 37.44
C ASN A 1023 -2.91 42.91 38.19
N GLY A 1024 -2.17 41.81 38.00
CA GLY A 1024 -2.47 40.50 38.57
C GLY A 1024 -3.77 39.88 38.05
N LYS A 1025 -3.95 39.88 36.73
CA LYS A 1025 -5.17 39.46 36.01
C LYS A 1025 -4.90 38.51 34.84
N GLU A 1026 -3.67 38.03 34.68
CA GLU A 1026 -3.28 37.14 33.59
C GLU A 1026 -4.16 35.88 33.52
N ASP A 1027 -4.43 35.25 34.67
CA ASP A 1027 -5.28 34.06 34.74
C ASP A 1027 -6.74 34.37 34.36
N LEU A 1028 -7.24 35.60 34.61
CA LEU A 1028 -8.58 36.01 34.21
C LEU A 1028 -8.68 36.18 32.68
N LEU A 1029 -7.71 36.85 32.07
CA LEU A 1029 -7.64 37.02 30.62
C LEU A 1029 -7.53 35.67 29.89
N LEU A 1030 -6.71 34.75 30.42
CA LEU A 1030 -6.61 33.38 29.90
C LEU A 1030 -7.93 32.59 30.04
N ASN A 1031 -8.59 32.66 31.21
CA ASN A 1031 -9.88 32.02 31.41
C ASN A 1031 -10.96 32.58 30.47
N ASN A 1032 -11.00 33.90 30.25
CA ASN A 1032 -11.92 34.53 29.30
C ASN A 1032 -11.69 34.02 27.86
N LEU A 1033 -10.43 33.94 27.42
CA LEU A 1033 -10.08 33.41 26.10
C LEU A 1033 -10.62 31.98 25.89
N TYR A 1034 -10.52 31.13 26.92
CA TYR A 1034 -11.08 29.76 26.88
C TYR A 1034 -12.62 29.73 26.95
N ARG A 1035 -13.27 30.61 27.74
CA ARG A 1035 -14.73 30.71 27.80
C ARG A 1035 -15.33 31.15 26.46
N ALA A 1036 -14.74 32.17 25.84
CA ALA A 1036 -15.13 32.66 24.51
C ALA A 1036 -14.93 31.61 23.40
N ALA A 1037 -13.85 30.81 23.47
CA ALA A 1037 -13.65 29.68 22.54
C ALA A 1037 -14.68 28.55 22.74
N ASN A 1038 -15.12 28.31 23.98
CA ASN A 1038 -16.05 27.22 24.29
C ASN A 1038 -17.51 27.54 23.90
N VAL A 1039 -17.97 28.79 24.09
CA VAL A 1039 -19.33 29.23 23.74
C VAL A 1039 -19.32 30.63 23.08
N PRO A 1040 -18.85 30.74 21.82
CA PRO A 1040 -18.70 32.03 21.12
C PRO A 1040 -20.00 32.77 20.79
N THR A 1041 -21.15 32.18 21.11
CA THR A 1041 -22.49 32.69 20.76
C THR A 1041 -23.16 33.48 21.89
N THR A 1042 -22.58 33.54 23.11
CA THR A 1042 -23.11 34.41 24.17
C THR A 1042 -22.81 35.88 23.87
N THR A 1043 -23.64 36.80 24.37
CA THR A 1043 -23.46 38.24 24.16
C THR A 1043 -22.14 38.75 24.75
N GLU A 1044 -21.73 38.16 25.87
CA GLU A 1044 -20.50 38.43 26.60
C GLU A 1044 -19.28 37.96 25.79
N ALA A 1045 -19.32 36.73 25.25
CA ALA A 1045 -18.27 36.22 24.38
C ALA A 1045 -18.17 37.03 23.08
N GLN A 1046 -19.30 37.37 22.45
CA GLN A 1046 -19.31 38.20 21.25
C GLN A 1046 -18.74 39.60 21.50
N LYS A 1047 -19.00 40.21 22.67
CA LYS A 1047 -18.37 41.47 23.08
C LYS A 1047 -16.85 41.30 23.21
N PHE A 1048 -16.37 40.27 23.90
CA PHE A 1048 -14.94 39.99 24.06
C PHE A 1048 -14.24 39.76 22.71
N ILE A 1049 -14.81 38.90 21.85
CA ILE A 1049 -14.28 38.58 20.51
C ILE A 1049 -14.18 39.85 19.67
N LYS A 1050 -15.24 40.68 19.64
CA LYS A 1050 -15.24 41.95 18.91
C LYS A 1050 -14.19 42.93 19.45
N THR A 1051 -14.09 43.09 20.77
CA THR A 1051 -13.11 43.99 21.39
C THR A 1051 -11.67 43.54 21.11
N LEU A 1052 -11.37 42.25 21.20
CA LEU A 1052 -10.03 41.73 20.92
C LEU A 1052 -9.64 41.93 19.45
N ARG A 1053 -10.56 41.68 18.51
CA ARG A 1053 -10.37 41.94 17.08
C ARG A 1053 -10.14 43.42 16.79
N SER A 1054 -11.01 44.31 17.28
CA SER A 1054 -10.84 45.75 17.03
C SER A 1054 -9.60 46.33 17.69
N PHE A 1055 -9.13 45.78 18.82
CA PHE A 1055 -7.82 46.14 19.36
C PHE A 1055 -6.68 45.68 18.43
N GLN A 1056 -6.76 44.47 17.86
CA GLN A 1056 -5.79 43.96 16.89
C GLN A 1056 -5.74 44.80 15.61
N GLU A 1057 -6.87 45.33 15.14
CA GLU A 1057 -6.94 46.24 14.00
C GLU A 1057 -6.12 47.53 14.23
N VAL A 1058 -6.03 48.01 15.49
CA VAL A 1058 -5.26 49.19 15.89
C VAL A 1058 -3.78 48.86 16.13
N VAL A 1059 -3.47 47.91 17.04
CA VAL A 1059 -2.09 47.60 17.45
C VAL A 1059 -1.36 46.64 16.51
N GLY A 1060 -2.03 46.20 15.44
CA GLY A 1060 -1.50 45.21 14.50
C GLY A 1060 -0.41 45.71 13.53
N ASN A 1061 0.18 46.90 13.68
CA ASN A 1061 1.29 47.41 12.84
C ASN A 1061 2.64 47.38 13.58
N LYS A 1062 3.76 47.24 12.85
CA LYS A 1062 5.12 47.22 13.41
C LYS A 1062 5.41 48.40 14.34
N LYS A 1063 4.79 49.56 14.10
CA LYS A 1063 4.84 50.71 15.02
C LYS A 1063 3.83 50.57 16.17
N THR A 1064 2.54 50.43 15.84
CA THR A 1064 1.44 50.49 16.82
C THR A 1064 1.44 49.32 17.82
N PHE A 1065 2.09 48.19 17.51
CA PHE A 1065 2.35 47.11 18.48
C PHE A 1065 3.13 47.60 19.72
N HIS A 1066 4.04 48.55 19.52
CA HIS A 1066 4.80 49.20 20.59
C HIS A 1066 4.11 50.44 21.16
N LEU A 1067 2.87 50.75 20.74
CA LEU A 1067 2.08 51.94 21.15
C LEU A 1067 2.90 53.25 21.04
N ASP A 1068 3.59 53.39 19.89
CA ASP A 1068 4.56 54.43 19.53
C ASP A 1068 5.68 54.73 20.56
N GLN A 1069 5.88 53.84 21.55
CA GLN A 1069 7.02 53.93 22.47
C GLN A 1069 8.38 53.72 21.76
N PRO A 1070 9.47 54.34 22.24
CA PRO A 1070 10.79 54.23 21.61
C PRO A 1070 11.28 52.78 21.47
N ILE A 1071 11.39 52.32 20.22
CA ILE A 1071 11.83 50.97 19.88
C ILE A 1071 13.37 50.91 19.88
N ARG A 1072 13.93 50.00 20.69
CA ARG A 1072 15.35 49.62 20.64
C ARG A 1072 15.52 48.33 19.83
N LYS A 1073 16.68 48.14 19.22
CA LYS A 1073 17.14 46.82 18.78
C LYS A 1073 17.96 46.21 19.91
N LEU A 1074 17.58 45.02 20.36
CA LEU A 1074 18.28 44.28 21.41
C LEU A 1074 18.58 42.86 20.94
N SER A 1075 19.73 42.32 21.35
CA SER A 1075 20.02 40.89 21.25
C SER A 1075 19.31 40.11 22.37
N VAL A 1076 19.27 38.79 22.25
CA VAL A 1076 18.70 37.93 23.30
C VAL A 1076 19.47 38.06 24.63
N ALA A 1077 20.79 38.24 24.57
CA ALA A 1077 21.61 38.53 25.75
C ALA A 1077 21.22 39.86 26.42
N ASP A 1078 21.01 40.94 25.65
CA ASP A 1078 20.57 42.23 26.21
C ASP A 1078 19.17 42.11 26.86
N ILE A 1079 18.26 41.33 26.25
CA ILE A 1079 16.91 41.08 26.81
C ILE A 1079 17.02 40.34 28.14
N ILE A 1080 17.87 39.31 28.22
CA ILE A 1080 18.13 38.55 29.44
C ILE A 1080 18.79 39.45 30.52
N GLU A 1081 19.73 40.31 30.16
CA GLU A 1081 20.38 41.25 31.09
C GLU A 1081 19.36 42.24 31.68
N ASN A 1082 18.49 42.82 30.85
CA ASN A 1082 17.43 43.75 31.28
C ASN A 1082 16.44 43.13 32.30
N LEU A 1083 16.34 41.79 32.34
CA LEU A 1083 15.48 41.05 33.27
C LEU A 1083 16.25 40.40 34.44
N THR A 1084 17.56 40.20 34.33
CA THR A 1084 18.33 39.32 35.22
C THR A 1084 18.29 39.74 36.70
N ASN A 1085 18.31 41.03 37.02
CA ASN A 1085 18.15 41.54 38.40
C ASN A 1085 17.43 42.91 38.43
N SER A 1086 16.29 43.05 37.76
CA SER A 1086 15.55 44.33 37.81
C SER A 1086 14.99 44.60 39.22
N PRO A 1087 15.19 45.79 39.82
CA PRO A 1087 14.69 46.10 41.16
C PRO A 1087 13.18 46.37 41.20
N THR A 1088 12.52 46.45 40.05
CA THR A 1088 11.09 46.74 39.89
C THR A 1088 10.48 45.78 38.88
N SER A 1089 9.18 45.49 39.04
CA SER A 1089 8.40 44.82 38.00
C SER A 1089 8.48 45.57 36.66
N LYS A 1090 8.64 44.85 35.54
CA LYS A 1090 8.58 45.42 34.19
C LYS A 1090 8.20 44.38 33.13
N THR A 1091 7.64 44.87 32.03
CA THR A 1091 7.25 44.08 30.86
C THR A 1091 7.91 44.64 29.61
N LEU A 1092 8.61 43.80 28.86
CA LEU A 1092 9.22 44.12 27.57
C LEU A 1092 8.33 43.56 26.44
N ARG A 1093 7.88 44.42 25.53
CA ARG A 1093 7.25 44.03 24.26
C ARG A 1093 8.32 43.70 23.25
N ILE A 1094 8.32 42.46 22.77
CA ILE A 1094 9.32 41.92 21.85
C ILE A 1094 8.62 41.68 20.50
N GLY A 1095 8.99 42.46 19.49
CA GLY A 1095 8.42 42.41 18.15
C GLY A 1095 9.30 41.62 17.18
N GLU A 1096 8.69 40.64 16.51
CA GLU A 1096 9.21 40.00 15.30
C GLU A 1096 8.70 40.72 14.04
N LYS A 1097 9.11 40.24 12.85
CA LYS A 1097 8.61 40.73 11.54
C LYS A 1097 7.10 40.52 11.36
N ASP A 1098 6.54 39.50 11.99
CA ASP A 1098 5.17 39.00 11.79
C ASP A 1098 4.61 38.31 13.05
N HIS A 1099 5.09 38.69 14.25
CA HIS A 1099 4.56 38.18 15.52
C HIS A 1099 4.92 39.08 16.72
N GLY A 1100 4.03 39.18 17.70
CA GLY A 1100 4.21 39.98 18.92
C GLY A 1100 4.29 39.11 20.18
N LEU A 1101 5.28 39.38 21.03
CA LEU A 1101 5.61 38.65 22.26
C LEU A 1101 5.75 39.61 23.44
N ILE A 1102 5.72 39.08 24.67
CA ILE A 1102 6.23 39.78 25.84
C ILE A 1102 7.14 38.89 26.69
N ALA A 1103 8.12 39.50 27.35
CA ALA A 1103 8.92 38.90 28.42
C ALA A 1103 9.01 39.89 29.59
N GLY A 1104 9.20 39.42 30.81
CA GLY A 1104 9.26 40.34 31.94
C GLY A 1104 9.60 39.72 33.29
N ILE A 1105 9.52 40.58 34.30
CA ILE A 1105 9.84 40.31 35.70
C ILE A 1105 8.75 40.95 36.57
N LYS A 1106 8.34 40.23 37.62
CA LYS A 1106 7.40 40.66 38.64
C LYS A 1106 8.11 40.61 39.99
N VAL A 1107 8.10 41.72 40.72
CA VAL A 1107 8.75 41.91 42.02
C VAL A 1107 7.67 42.28 43.04
N GLU A 1108 7.27 41.33 43.87
CA GLU A 1108 6.18 41.49 44.85
C GLU A 1108 6.59 40.96 46.22
N ALA A 1109 6.52 41.81 47.26
CA ALA A 1109 6.76 41.44 48.67
C ALA A 1109 8.09 40.67 48.93
N GLY A 1110 9.13 40.91 48.13
CA GLY A 1110 10.42 40.21 48.23
C GLY A 1110 10.51 38.89 47.47
N LYS A 1111 9.44 38.46 46.79
CA LYS A 1111 9.48 37.37 45.79
C LYS A 1111 9.68 37.96 44.40
N THR A 1112 10.61 37.37 43.64
CA THR A 1112 10.79 37.63 42.21
C THR A 1112 10.25 36.46 41.40
N GLU A 1113 9.54 36.74 40.32
CA GLU A 1113 9.07 35.77 39.33
C GLU A 1113 9.24 36.36 37.93
N TRP A 1114 9.73 35.58 36.97
CA TRP A 1114 9.88 36.02 35.58
C TRP A 1114 8.85 35.36 34.69
N PHE A 1115 8.56 35.95 33.54
CA PHE A 1115 7.60 35.39 32.59
C PHE A 1115 8.00 35.60 31.13
N PHE A 1116 7.47 34.73 30.28
CA PHE A 1116 7.50 34.84 28.82
C PHE A 1116 6.14 34.45 28.26
N TYR A 1117 5.56 35.23 27.36
CA TYR A 1117 4.27 34.93 26.74
C TYR A 1117 4.38 35.02 25.22
N ASP A 1118 4.07 33.90 24.58
CA ASP A 1118 3.91 33.78 23.13
C ASP A 1118 2.43 33.49 22.82
N PRO A 1119 1.68 34.43 22.21
CA PRO A 1119 0.28 34.23 21.87
C PRO A 1119 -0.03 33.00 21.00
N ASN A 1120 0.95 32.37 20.33
CA ASN A 1120 0.73 31.12 19.59
C ASN A 1120 0.78 29.86 20.47
N ALA A 1121 1.34 29.95 21.68
CA ALA A 1121 1.74 28.78 22.47
C ALA A 1121 1.32 28.86 23.95
N GLY A 1122 1.56 29.97 24.64
CA GLY A 1122 1.14 30.13 26.03
C GLY A 1122 2.02 31.04 26.89
N LEU A 1123 1.68 31.08 28.18
CA LEU A 1123 2.37 31.85 29.22
C LEU A 1123 3.28 30.92 30.03
N VAL A 1124 4.56 31.26 30.08
CA VAL A 1124 5.56 30.61 30.93
C VAL A 1124 5.84 31.51 32.14
N LYS A 1125 5.82 30.92 33.34
CA LYS A 1125 6.26 31.53 34.59
C LYS A 1125 7.51 30.79 35.10
N PHE A 1126 8.56 31.53 35.43
CA PHE A 1126 9.86 31.03 35.88
C PHE A 1126 10.11 31.48 37.33
N GLN A 1127 10.34 30.52 38.23
CA GLN A 1127 10.57 30.79 39.66
C GLN A 1127 12.07 30.96 40.01
N THR A 1128 12.99 30.69 39.08
CA THR A 1128 14.44 30.85 39.31
C THR A 1128 15.10 31.63 38.18
N LEU A 1129 16.12 32.42 38.53
CA LEU A 1129 16.92 33.19 37.57
C LEU A 1129 17.51 32.30 36.47
N GLN A 1130 18.12 31.17 36.83
CA GLN A 1130 18.66 30.20 35.88
C GLN A 1130 17.60 29.71 34.89
N SER A 1131 16.42 29.31 35.39
CA SER A 1131 15.34 28.84 34.51
C SER A 1131 14.81 29.91 33.55
N MET A 1132 14.84 31.19 33.93
CA MET A 1132 14.53 32.31 33.03
C MET A 1132 15.63 32.49 31.98
N GLN A 1133 16.89 32.51 32.39
CA GLN A 1133 18.03 32.73 31.49
C GLN A 1133 18.12 31.63 30.42
N GLU A 1134 18.07 30.37 30.83
CA GLU A 1134 18.02 29.21 29.93
C GLU A 1134 16.76 29.22 29.05
N GLY A 1135 15.59 29.49 29.64
CA GLY A 1135 14.31 29.49 28.94
C GLY A 1135 14.15 30.60 27.89
N ILE A 1136 14.65 31.81 28.16
CA ILE A 1136 14.61 32.92 27.20
C ILE A 1136 15.64 32.72 26.09
N GLU A 1137 16.85 32.23 26.40
CA GLU A 1137 17.86 31.90 25.40
C GLU A 1137 17.37 30.81 24.44
N LEU A 1138 16.81 29.71 24.96
CA LEU A 1138 16.25 28.65 24.12
C LEU A 1138 15.02 29.12 23.33
N THR A 1139 14.12 29.92 23.91
CA THR A 1139 12.91 30.35 23.19
C THR A 1139 13.13 31.45 22.16
N LEU A 1140 14.19 32.27 22.27
CA LEU A 1140 14.45 33.40 21.36
C LEU A 1140 15.71 33.25 20.47
N SER A 1141 16.66 32.39 20.81
CA SER A 1141 17.95 32.27 20.11
C SER A 1141 18.22 30.85 19.59
N SER A 1142 18.21 29.83 20.46
CA SER A 1142 18.89 28.56 20.17
C SER A 1142 18.05 27.27 20.25
N GLY A 1143 16.82 27.33 20.78
CA GLY A 1143 15.91 26.19 20.94
C GLY A 1143 14.93 25.97 19.77
N LEU A 1144 14.02 25.02 19.96
CA LEU A 1144 13.07 24.57 18.94
C LEU A 1144 12.05 25.65 18.55
N SER A 1145 11.62 26.47 19.51
CA SER A 1145 10.73 27.61 19.26
C SER A 1145 11.45 28.72 18.52
N ALA A 1146 12.72 29.01 18.87
CA ALA A 1146 13.54 30.03 18.23
C ALA A 1146 13.75 29.75 16.74
N ALA A 1147 13.98 28.47 16.37
CA ALA A 1147 14.04 28.00 14.98
C ALA A 1147 12.76 28.28 14.15
N THR A 1148 11.65 28.73 14.77
CA THR A 1148 10.41 29.11 14.08
C THR A 1148 10.15 30.62 14.01
N ARG A 1149 11.03 31.46 14.56
CA ARG A 1149 10.85 32.92 14.68
C ARG A 1149 11.36 33.68 13.46
N LYS A 1150 10.92 34.93 13.30
CA LYS A 1150 11.36 35.87 12.25
C LYS A 1150 11.89 37.18 12.87
N PRO A 1151 13.05 37.14 13.56
CA PRO A 1151 13.72 38.31 14.14
C PRO A 1151 14.09 39.38 13.09
N TYR A 1152 14.36 40.60 13.53
CA TYR A 1152 14.57 41.76 12.64
C TYR A 1152 15.97 41.85 12.03
N GLY A 1153 16.96 41.14 12.56
CA GLY A 1153 18.31 41.11 12.00
C GLY A 1153 19.22 40.09 12.67
N SER A 1154 20.43 39.95 12.14
CA SER A 1154 21.49 39.10 12.70
C SER A 1154 22.85 39.79 12.55
N THR A 1155 23.13 40.82 13.35
CA THR A 1155 24.39 41.58 13.26
C THR A 1155 25.51 40.78 13.93
N ARG A 1156 26.59 40.50 13.19
CA ARG A 1156 27.74 39.67 13.63
C ARG A 1156 27.35 38.27 14.16
N GLY A 1157 26.19 37.75 13.76
CA GLY A 1157 25.70 36.42 14.16
C GLY A 1157 24.79 36.38 15.38
N ALA A 1158 24.63 37.47 16.13
CA ALA A 1158 23.66 37.55 17.24
C ALA A 1158 22.25 37.88 16.73
N VAL A 1159 21.22 37.22 17.27
CA VAL A 1159 19.81 37.41 16.88
C VAL A 1159 19.26 38.71 17.50
N GLU A 1160 18.66 39.59 16.66
CA GLU A 1160 18.10 40.89 17.10
C GLU A 1160 16.57 40.96 17.02
N TYR A 1161 15.95 41.48 18.08
CA TYR A 1161 14.52 41.79 18.16
C TYR A 1161 14.29 43.31 18.30
N ASN A 1162 13.10 43.76 17.89
CA ASN A 1162 12.60 45.11 18.21
C ASN A 1162 11.99 45.07 19.61
N VAL A 1163 12.40 45.94 20.53
CA VAL A 1163 11.95 45.91 21.93
C VAL A 1163 11.55 47.30 22.44
N SER A 1164 10.43 47.39 23.16
CA SER A 1164 10.08 48.53 24.00
C SER A 1164 9.58 48.07 25.37
N GLU A 1165 9.78 48.85 26.41
CA GLU A 1165 9.15 48.62 27.72
C GLU A 1165 7.67 49.02 27.66
N PHE A 1166 6.80 48.33 28.39
CA PHE A 1166 5.36 48.59 28.46
C PHE A 1166 4.97 49.21 29.79
N HIS A 1167 4.16 50.27 29.75
CA HIS A 1167 3.54 50.88 30.92
C HIS A 1167 2.02 50.90 30.78
N ASN A 1168 1.29 50.86 31.90
CA ASN A 1168 -0.18 50.96 31.90
C ASN A 1168 -0.72 52.30 31.35
N GLY A 1169 0.12 53.31 31.13
CA GLY A 1169 -0.24 54.55 30.44
C GLY A 1169 -0.13 54.47 28.91
N ASP A 1170 0.62 53.51 28.36
CA ASP A 1170 0.87 53.40 26.92
C ASP A 1170 -0.41 53.09 26.11
N VAL A 1171 -1.42 52.50 26.76
CA VAL A 1171 -2.68 52.09 26.14
C VAL A 1171 -3.63 53.26 25.85
N VAL A 1172 -3.39 54.45 26.44
CA VAL A 1172 -4.06 55.71 26.10
C VAL A 1172 -3.50 56.21 24.76
N PHE A 1173 -3.81 55.46 23.71
CA PHE A 1173 -3.27 55.61 22.36
C PHE A 1173 -4.38 56.05 21.42
N ASP A 1174 -4.10 57.01 20.53
CA ASP A 1174 -5.10 57.50 19.57
C ASP A 1174 -5.70 56.33 18.78
N ASN A 1175 -7.04 56.22 18.83
CA ASN A 1175 -7.87 55.14 18.27
C ASN A 1175 -7.97 53.83 19.10
N VAL A 1176 -7.43 53.74 20.32
CA VAL A 1176 -7.80 52.67 21.28
C VAL A 1176 -9.02 53.11 22.11
N ASP A 1177 -9.94 52.16 22.38
CA ASP A 1177 -11.02 52.34 23.35
C ASP A 1177 -10.56 51.78 24.71
N ASP A 1178 -10.04 52.67 25.56
CA ASP A 1178 -9.55 52.36 26.91
C ASP A 1178 -10.58 51.62 27.76
N LEU A 1179 -11.87 51.96 27.61
CA LEU A 1179 -12.96 51.36 28.38
C LEU A 1179 -13.27 49.94 27.89
N ALA A 1180 -13.21 49.70 26.58
CA ALA A 1180 -13.33 48.36 26.02
C ALA A 1180 -12.11 47.49 26.39
N LEU A 1181 -10.89 48.03 26.34
CA LEU A 1181 -9.68 47.31 26.73
C LEU A 1181 -9.65 46.98 28.23
N ALA A 1182 -10.08 47.91 29.08
CA ALA A 1182 -10.31 47.65 30.50
C ALA A 1182 -11.37 46.55 30.70
N HIS A 1183 -12.46 46.55 29.91
CA HIS A 1183 -13.46 45.47 29.94
C HIS A 1183 -12.84 44.11 29.57
N LEU A 1184 -12.00 44.05 28.54
CA LEU A 1184 -11.34 42.84 28.04
C LEU A 1184 -10.45 42.17 29.10
N VAL A 1185 -9.72 42.98 29.88
CA VAL A 1185 -8.73 42.51 30.87
C VAL A 1185 -9.33 42.30 32.26
N PHE A 1186 -10.30 43.12 32.68
CA PHE A 1186 -10.79 43.15 34.08
C PHE A 1186 -12.15 42.51 34.31
N THR A 1187 -12.95 42.24 33.28
CA THR A 1187 -14.31 41.69 33.43
C THR A 1187 -14.31 40.18 33.19
N PRO A 1188 -14.92 39.35 34.07
CA PRO A 1188 -15.12 37.93 33.79
C PRO A 1188 -16.21 37.71 32.72
N LEU A 1189 -15.99 36.69 31.87
CA LEU A 1189 -17.02 36.09 30.99
C LEU A 1189 -17.78 34.96 31.67
#